data_AF-A0AAT9RV91-F1
#
_entry.id   AF-A0AAT9RV91-F1
#
_cell.length_a   1.000
_cell.length_b   1.000
_cell.length_c   1.000
_cell.angle_alpha   90.00
_cell.angle_beta   90.00
_cell.angle_gamma   90.00
#
_symmetry.space_group_name_H-M   'P 1'
#
loop_
_entity.id
_entity.type
_entity.pdbx_description
1 polymer ?
#
loop_
_entity_poly.entity_id
_entity_poly.type
_entity_poly.pdbx_seq_one_letter_code
_entity_poly.pdbx_strand_id
1 'polypeptide(L)'
;MKTVRHPSRAHLVAVTTAGDEVRGSGYLLGGRLVLTAGHVVKAVGAGEVRVCRMQTLRSVAAEGWRIEGDVALIRLAEDLADPGELGDVEISALAADARFEDCAALGLPAVTTRAAAGVTPLEPAFRVASNSAESHDYLSLELVGHPPEGAAPWSGMSGAPVFHAGRWLVGVVLRDSAGWEHSRLEAARIAPFFEAVPELDMLFGVSRPITESDARDAGFLDSYRREVVRRYGHIELFGLGLRGLEDEIGIEHAYVSLRAGLPAPGWLASGSTAPDQARPIEQLIPKNTRLLLRGDPGAGKSTLLEWLAVSMARRSCQGPLEPFNRCVPFLLRLRDMYAPHWKKIEGLDGIPPEPERFLDFNRMAVGSAPPDGWARRMLYQERALLLVDGLDEVLEAHRDGVIGWISRLLRDHPQLHIIVTGRPEALRDWPPPQRLGFAELKLLELNGGQRAELIHKWHEAAAVGVRSARFGAEESERRISRLTDLEAALTRHIEDSEDLSALAATPLLCAVLCKLHEVHGARLPRFRQELYARTINMMLGLRDEERDVPDPLPHLDVDQRRAILSWIAGYLTTEGEREITLQRFDEKVEERLRSLGRDADTYTAEEIREALRKRSGLLVAPSEDSLRFSHRTFQDYLAATDMVARRAFGQLAGHSGDETWGDVLRFAMSQCNLADTGEFVAQFRRKLRLVTDRTLRARMRLAAGSCIPYAVQMVEADRRALASGVAKTFFSAVKKRRLGTSDLNQYAAAGPDLLSALETGFEWEDSTLCVYVVLLAGEVGGPEAVRFLARIPRELRPQLAMYLVQVWKGFPGTEYPSEVLVDLDVGLLRITSAEQLDHGQAIGQVSSLVLATAVSAEAAAAFANDHSVHTLYLGEEALRNRPSFAGLSAVHTVSELFFGGPGLALGNMTRDPALASLWTAHSRELPFTTPALPSVTDLSLIAMPDDWAEQAAGWTGLTHLGLFGWAAQGMDRLRDLPALTSVLVASESEYSIPRNLAHPGVTHVSVICCDASWELDLTHLTTAFPALTELVVITRFDSRQIVDVTSLGSVTRLQLRLVGFAPDDDRIRGADAFPKYRLTRR
;
A
#
# COMPACT_ATOMS: atom_id res chain seq x y z
N MET A 1 25.97 34.20 -13.13
CA MET A 1 26.47 32.96 -13.77
C MET A 1 26.69 31.92 -12.68
N LYS A 2 25.70 31.04 -12.47
CA LYS A 2 25.78 29.92 -11.52
C LYS A 2 26.33 28.73 -12.31
N THR A 3 27.35 28.08 -11.76
CA THR A 3 28.01 26.89 -12.29
C THR A 3 27.01 25.85 -12.79
N VAL A 4 26.97 25.63 -14.10
CA VAL A 4 26.33 24.47 -14.70
C VAL A 4 27.14 23.25 -14.25
N ARG A 5 26.51 22.31 -13.54
CA ARG A 5 27.15 21.09 -13.06
C ARG A 5 27.23 20.09 -14.22
N HIS A 6 28.44 19.79 -14.66
CA HIS A 6 28.78 18.73 -15.61
C HIS A 6 28.12 17.37 -15.29
N PRO A 7 28.00 16.45 -16.26
CA PRO A 7 27.85 15.03 -15.96
C PRO A 7 29.00 14.60 -15.03
N SER A 8 28.64 13.96 -13.93
CA SER A 8 29.37 14.06 -12.66
C SER A 8 30.87 13.78 -12.77
N ARG A 9 31.68 14.42 -11.89
CA ARG A 9 33.10 14.06 -11.68
C ARG A 9 33.32 12.57 -11.37
N ALA A 10 32.26 11.82 -11.08
CA ALA A 10 32.32 10.38 -10.85
C ALA A 10 32.73 9.58 -12.09
N HIS A 11 32.51 10.13 -13.29
CA HIS A 11 32.92 9.54 -14.55
C HIS A 11 34.40 9.79 -14.90
N LEU A 12 35.05 10.75 -14.24
CA LEU A 12 36.44 11.10 -14.55
C LEU A 12 37.41 10.04 -14.03
N VAL A 13 38.29 9.58 -14.92
CA VAL A 13 39.33 8.60 -14.62
C VAL A 13 40.69 9.07 -15.11
N ALA A 14 41.75 8.52 -14.51
CA ALA A 14 43.11 8.65 -14.99
C ALA A 14 43.49 7.41 -15.80
N VAL A 15 44.09 7.60 -16.97
CA VAL A 15 44.75 6.52 -17.72
C VAL A 15 46.19 6.44 -17.24
N THR A 16 46.58 5.29 -16.69
CA THR A 16 47.86 5.08 -16.00
C THR A 16 48.64 3.90 -16.58
N THR A 17 49.93 3.84 -16.24
CA THR A 17 50.77 2.65 -16.46
C THR A 17 50.56 1.61 -15.35
N ALA A 18 51.17 0.42 -15.47
CA ALA A 18 51.19 -0.58 -14.41
C ALA A 18 51.79 -0.08 -13.07
N GLY A 19 52.63 0.96 -13.11
CA GLY A 19 53.20 1.63 -11.94
C GLY A 19 52.36 2.79 -11.39
N ASP A 20 51.09 2.90 -11.79
CA ASP A 20 50.14 3.97 -11.44
C ASP A 20 50.58 5.40 -11.84
N GLU A 21 51.50 5.51 -12.80
CA GLU A 21 51.87 6.80 -13.38
C GLU A 21 50.80 7.28 -14.35
N VAL A 22 50.23 8.46 -14.09
CA VAL A 22 49.23 9.07 -14.98
C VAL A 22 49.86 9.50 -16.30
N ARG A 23 49.27 9.05 -17.41
CA ARG A 23 49.65 9.42 -18.78
C ARG A 23 48.61 10.31 -19.48
N GLY A 24 47.37 10.31 -18.99
CA GLY A 24 46.33 11.19 -19.49
C GLY A 24 45.03 11.05 -18.71
N SER A 25 44.03 11.82 -19.12
CA SER A 25 42.67 11.78 -18.59
C SER A 25 41.82 10.82 -19.41
N GLY A 26 40.71 10.34 -18.84
CA GLY A 26 39.68 9.60 -19.55
C GLY A 26 38.32 9.78 -18.92
N TYR A 27 37.28 9.33 -19.62
CA TYR A 27 35.90 9.46 -19.16
C TYR A 27 35.12 8.16 -19.31
N LEU A 28 34.50 7.69 -18.22
CA LEU A 28 33.66 6.49 -18.20
C LEU A 28 32.34 6.76 -18.94
N LEU A 29 32.10 6.03 -20.03
CA LEU A 29 30.82 6.01 -20.74
C LEU A 29 29.85 4.95 -20.20
N GLY A 30 30.32 4.11 -19.26
CA GLY A 30 29.57 3.07 -18.56
C GLY A 30 30.49 2.32 -17.60
N GLY A 31 30.04 1.20 -17.04
CA GLY A 31 30.81 0.45 -16.03
C GLY A 31 32.19 -0.06 -16.50
N ARG A 32 32.37 -0.28 -17.82
CA ARG A 32 33.61 -0.87 -18.40
C ARG A 32 34.20 -0.15 -19.61
N LEU A 33 33.63 0.96 -20.04
CA LEU A 33 34.07 1.65 -21.26
C LEU A 33 34.59 3.03 -20.91
N VAL A 34 35.81 3.34 -21.35
CA VAL A 34 36.50 4.60 -21.07
C VAL A 34 36.94 5.25 -22.38
N LEU A 35 36.52 6.49 -22.59
CA LEU A 35 36.95 7.32 -23.71
C LEU A 35 38.20 8.11 -23.33
N THR A 36 39.21 8.14 -24.21
CA THR A 36 40.44 8.93 -24.06
C THR A 36 41.08 9.26 -25.42
N ALA A 37 42.26 9.89 -25.42
CA ALA A 37 43.03 10.16 -26.63
C ALA A 37 43.88 8.94 -27.04
N GLY A 38 43.98 8.67 -28.33
CA GLY A 38 44.65 7.49 -28.89
C GLY A 38 46.14 7.44 -28.57
N HIS A 39 46.84 8.57 -28.61
CA HIS A 39 48.25 8.65 -28.25
C HIS A 39 48.51 8.36 -26.77
N VAL A 40 47.56 8.62 -25.86
CA VAL A 40 47.69 8.28 -24.43
C VAL A 40 47.79 6.76 -24.26
N VAL A 41 46.96 6.01 -24.99
CA VAL A 41 47.00 4.53 -24.99
C VAL A 41 48.28 4.01 -25.63
N LYS A 42 48.69 4.58 -26.78
CA LYS A 42 49.91 4.17 -27.49
C LYS A 42 51.18 4.43 -26.68
N ALA A 43 51.20 5.47 -25.84
CA ALA A 43 52.35 5.84 -25.02
C ALA A 43 52.60 4.89 -23.84
N VAL A 44 51.59 4.15 -23.37
CA VAL A 44 51.70 3.21 -22.23
C VAL A 44 52.19 1.82 -22.67
N GLY A 45 52.02 1.45 -23.95
CA GLY A 45 52.36 0.11 -24.45
C GLY A 45 51.25 -0.92 -24.24
N ALA A 46 51.17 -1.91 -25.14
CA ALA A 46 50.12 -2.92 -25.11
C ALA A 46 50.27 -3.84 -23.88
N GLY A 47 49.20 -3.97 -23.07
CA GLY A 47 49.17 -4.81 -21.87
C GLY A 47 49.58 -4.12 -20.56
N GLU A 48 50.03 -2.85 -20.62
CA GLU A 48 50.41 -2.07 -19.43
C GLU A 48 49.37 -0.98 -19.07
N VAL A 49 48.31 -0.85 -19.86
CA VAL A 49 47.26 0.16 -19.66
C VAL A 49 46.43 -0.18 -18.44
N ARG A 50 46.33 0.78 -17.53
CA ARG A 50 45.41 0.75 -16.39
C ARG A 50 44.54 1.98 -16.39
N VAL A 51 43.38 1.85 -15.77
CA VAL A 51 42.47 2.97 -15.53
C VAL A 51 42.21 3.07 -14.05
N CYS A 52 42.51 4.24 -13.48
CA CYS A 52 42.30 4.55 -12.08
C CYS A 52 41.13 5.53 -11.91
N ARG A 53 40.18 5.18 -11.04
CA ARG A 53 39.05 6.05 -10.71
C ARG A 53 39.44 7.05 -9.64
N MET A 54 39.25 8.34 -9.91
CA MET A 54 39.77 9.40 -9.03
C MET A 54 39.11 9.46 -7.65
N GLN A 55 37.84 9.02 -7.53
CA GLN A 55 37.10 9.07 -6.27
C GLN A 55 37.46 7.93 -5.31
N THR A 56 37.68 6.73 -5.84
CA THR A 56 37.93 5.51 -5.05
C THR A 56 39.39 5.08 -5.07
N LEU A 57 40.19 5.66 -5.98
CA LEU A 57 41.57 5.26 -6.29
C LEU A 57 41.71 3.78 -6.69
N ARG A 58 40.60 3.13 -7.08
CA ARG A 58 40.63 1.77 -7.62
C ARG A 58 41.22 1.82 -9.03
N SER A 59 42.24 1.00 -9.28
CA SER A 59 42.93 0.85 -10.57
C SER A 59 42.61 -0.53 -11.15
N VAL A 60 42.18 -0.56 -12.41
CA VAL A 60 41.79 -1.79 -13.12
C VAL A 60 42.56 -1.93 -14.42
N ALA A 61 42.98 -3.16 -14.74
CA ALA A 61 43.62 -3.47 -16.02
C ALA A 61 42.68 -3.21 -17.19
N ALA A 62 43.23 -2.65 -18.26
CA ALA A 62 42.43 -2.21 -19.38
C ALA A 62 43.14 -2.47 -20.71
N GLU A 63 42.38 -2.60 -21.79
CA GLU A 63 42.91 -2.80 -23.13
C GLU A 63 42.31 -1.79 -24.11
N GLY A 64 43.13 -1.30 -25.05
CA GLY A 64 42.65 -0.47 -26.14
C GLY A 64 41.75 -1.28 -27.06
N TRP A 65 40.43 -1.05 -26.98
CA TRP A 65 39.44 -1.85 -27.71
C TRP A 65 39.25 -1.36 -29.15
N ARG A 66 39.16 -0.04 -29.32
CA ARG A 66 39.02 0.64 -30.62
C ARG A 66 39.77 1.96 -30.62
N ILE A 67 40.46 2.27 -31.71
CA ILE A 67 41.18 3.54 -31.91
C ILE A 67 40.92 3.99 -33.34
N GLU A 68 40.24 5.12 -33.51
CA GLU A 68 40.00 5.75 -34.82
C GLU A 68 40.53 7.18 -34.77
N GLY A 69 41.41 7.54 -35.71
CA GLY A 69 42.19 8.77 -35.63
C GLY A 69 43.04 8.83 -34.35
N ASP A 70 42.84 9.90 -33.55
CA ASP A 70 43.48 10.08 -32.24
C ASP A 70 42.49 10.01 -31.07
N VAL A 71 41.35 9.33 -31.27
CA VAL A 71 40.38 9.01 -30.22
C VAL A 71 40.41 7.51 -29.96
N ALA A 72 40.41 7.11 -28.69
CA ALA A 72 40.44 5.72 -28.27
C ALA A 72 39.33 5.40 -27.27
N LEU A 73 38.75 4.22 -27.43
CA LEU A 73 37.86 3.59 -26.46
C LEU A 73 38.59 2.41 -25.83
N ILE A 74 38.77 2.47 -24.53
CA ILE A 74 39.41 1.44 -23.70
C ILE A 74 38.33 0.61 -23.03
N ARG A 75 38.53 -0.72 -23.02
CA ARG A 75 37.69 -1.66 -22.28
C ARG A 75 38.38 -2.09 -20.99
N LEU A 76 37.66 -2.03 -19.88
CA LEU A 76 38.12 -2.47 -18.57
C LEU A 76 37.89 -3.97 -18.37
N ALA A 77 38.80 -4.63 -17.65
CA ALA A 77 38.66 -6.04 -17.28
C ALA A 77 37.50 -6.28 -16.29
N GLU A 78 37.20 -5.29 -15.44
CA GLU A 78 36.16 -5.33 -14.39
C GLU A 78 35.39 -4.01 -14.34
N ASP A 79 34.20 -4.03 -13.72
CA ASP A 79 33.41 -2.80 -13.50
C ASP A 79 34.09 -1.89 -12.48
N LEU A 80 34.25 -0.61 -12.84
CA LEU A 80 34.93 0.41 -12.02
C LEU A 80 33.95 1.28 -11.22
N ALA A 81 32.65 1.13 -11.47
CA ALA A 81 31.56 1.82 -10.79
C ALA A 81 30.38 0.87 -10.55
N ASP A 82 29.65 1.09 -9.46
CA ASP A 82 28.48 0.29 -9.13
C ASP A 82 27.28 0.62 -10.05
N PRO A 83 26.33 -0.31 -10.26
CA PRO A 83 25.13 -0.05 -11.04
C PRO A 83 24.36 1.18 -10.51
N GLY A 84 24.09 2.16 -11.37
CA GLY A 84 23.38 3.40 -11.03
C GLY A 84 24.24 4.52 -10.43
N GLU A 85 25.54 4.28 -10.23
CA GLU A 85 26.48 5.29 -9.73
C GLU A 85 26.89 6.33 -10.81
N LEU A 86 26.83 5.92 -12.08
CA LEU A 86 27.12 6.73 -13.25
C LEU A 86 25.82 7.24 -13.88
N GLY A 87 25.76 8.52 -14.24
CA GLY A 87 24.62 9.11 -14.95
C GLY A 87 24.75 8.91 -16.47
N ASP A 88 23.64 9.10 -17.20
CA ASP A 88 23.68 9.00 -18.66
C ASP A 88 24.56 10.10 -19.27
N VAL A 89 25.38 9.71 -20.26
CA VAL A 89 26.25 10.63 -21.01
C VAL A 89 25.62 10.89 -22.37
N GLU A 90 25.21 12.13 -22.63
CA GLU A 90 24.66 12.53 -23.94
C GLU A 90 25.80 12.92 -24.88
N ILE A 91 25.91 12.25 -26.03
CA ILE A 91 26.94 12.50 -27.04
C ILE A 91 26.30 13.17 -28.25
N SER A 92 26.91 14.23 -28.76
CA SER A 92 26.38 14.96 -29.91
C SER A 92 27.48 15.65 -30.73
N ALA A 93 27.19 15.89 -32.02
CA ALA A 93 28.02 16.75 -32.87
C ALA A 93 27.72 18.24 -32.64
N LEU A 94 28.68 19.13 -32.87
CA LEU A 94 28.46 20.58 -32.94
C LEU A 94 28.09 20.99 -34.38
N ALA A 95 27.09 21.85 -34.55
CA ALA A 95 26.76 22.42 -35.86
C ALA A 95 27.91 23.27 -36.42
N ALA A 96 28.17 23.18 -37.73
CA ALA A 96 29.37 23.72 -38.38
C ALA A 96 29.45 25.27 -38.39
N ASP A 97 28.30 25.96 -38.33
CA ASP A 97 28.13 27.39 -38.52
C ASP A 97 27.92 28.19 -37.21
N ALA A 98 27.93 27.51 -36.06
CA ALA A 98 27.65 28.12 -34.76
C ALA A 98 28.94 28.45 -33.97
N ARG A 99 28.92 29.60 -33.29
CA ARG A 99 29.92 29.94 -32.26
C ARG A 99 29.46 29.35 -30.93
N PHE A 100 30.29 28.50 -30.35
CA PHE A 100 30.00 27.87 -29.06
C PHE A 100 30.85 28.50 -27.97
N GLU A 101 30.20 29.16 -27.02
CA GLU A 101 30.88 29.96 -25.98
C GLU A 101 30.98 29.24 -24.63
N ASP A 102 30.20 28.17 -24.44
CA ASP A 102 30.12 27.41 -23.19
C ASP A 102 30.64 25.98 -23.41
N CYS A 103 31.95 25.85 -23.66
CA CYS A 103 32.62 24.56 -23.67
C CYS A 103 33.52 24.42 -22.44
N ALA A 104 33.63 23.23 -21.89
CA ALA A 104 34.53 22.97 -20.76
C ALA A 104 35.17 21.59 -20.91
N ALA A 105 36.46 21.50 -20.61
CA ALA A 105 37.16 20.22 -20.58
C ALA A 105 37.36 19.78 -19.14
N LEU A 106 36.97 18.55 -18.80
CA LEU A 106 37.16 18.02 -17.45
C LEU A 106 38.34 17.06 -17.45
N GLY A 107 39.47 17.46 -16.85
CA GLY A 107 40.71 16.67 -16.92
C GLY A 107 41.63 16.85 -15.73
N LEU A 108 42.81 16.25 -15.84
CA LEU A 108 43.84 16.17 -14.80
C LEU A 108 45.10 16.95 -15.26
N PRO A 109 45.18 18.28 -15.05
CA PRO A 109 46.31 19.09 -15.52
C PRO A 109 47.53 18.99 -14.59
N ALA A 110 48.67 19.49 -15.09
CA ALA A 110 49.97 19.53 -14.42
C ALA A 110 50.47 18.18 -13.84
N VAL A 111 50.00 17.05 -14.38
CA VAL A 111 50.47 15.73 -13.99
C VAL A 111 51.64 15.34 -14.88
N THR A 112 52.84 15.50 -14.34
CA THR A 112 54.07 14.94 -14.90
C THR A 112 54.44 13.74 -14.02
N THR A 113 54.02 12.54 -14.44
CA THR A 113 54.42 11.26 -13.82
C THR A 113 54.23 11.20 -12.28
N ARG A 114 53.04 11.59 -11.77
CA ARG A 114 52.67 11.35 -10.36
C ARG A 114 51.78 10.12 -10.25
N ALA A 115 51.85 9.45 -9.10
CA ALA A 115 50.88 8.42 -8.72
C ALA A 115 49.46 9.03 -8.69
N ALA A 116 48.44 8.23 -9.03
CA ALA A 116 47.05 8.68 -9.06
C ALA A 116 46.56 9.34 -7.75
N ALA A 117 47.18 9.00 -6.62
CA ALA A 117 46.92 9.61 -5.32
C ALA A 117 47.44 11.07 -5.26
N GLY A 118 46.53 12.02 -5.07
CA GLY A 118 46.86 13.45 -4.87
C GLY A 118 46.76 14.33 -6.12
N VAL A 119 46.13 13.84 -7.20
CA VAL A 119 45.82 14.64 -8.39
C VAL A 119 44.46 15.30 -8.24
N THR A 120 44.41 16.62 -8.43
CA THR A 120 43.16 17.40 -8.38
C THR A 120 42.62 17.62 -9.79
N PRO A 121 41.36 17.27 -10.07
CA PRO A 121 40.75 17.55 -11.36
C PRO A 121 40.52 19.05 -11.56
N LEU A 122 40.70 19.51 -12.79
CA LEU A 122 40.42 20.86 -13.23
C LEU A 122 39.36 20.83 -14.33
N GLU A 123 38.56 21.89 -14.34
CA GLU A 123 37.43 22.07 -15.27
C GLU A 123 37.53 23.46 -15.91
N PRO A 124 38.56 23.71 -16.74
CA PRO A 124 38.69 24.98 -17.46
C PRO A 124 37.55 25.17 -18.47
N ALA A 125 37.07 26.40 -18.56
CA ALA A 125 36.10 26.83 -19.55
C ALA A 125 36.80 27.36 -20.82
N PHE A 126 36.21 27.10 -21.97
CA PHE A 126 36.73 27.42 -23.29
C PHE A 126 35.62 27.93 -24.22
N ARG A 127 36.02 28.71 -25.22
CA ARG A 127 35.21 29.02 -26.40
C ARG A 127 35.75 28.26 -27.60
N VAL A 128 34.87 27.81 -28.49
CA VAL A 128 35.29 27.19 -29.75
C VAL A 128 35.61 28.30 -30.75
N ALA A 129 36.84 28.33 -31.27
CA ALA A 129 37.24 29.30 -32.28
C ALA A 129 36.38 29.16 -33.54
N SER A 130 35.97 30.30 -34.11
CA SER A 130 35.13 30.35 -35.32
C SER A 130 35.81 29.60 -36.48
N ASN A 131 35.04 28.81 -37.23
CA ASN A 131 35.48 28.02 -38.41
C ASN A 131 36.52 26.92 -38.13
N SER A 132 36.80 26.58 -36.86
CA SER A 132 37.72 25.49 -36.53
C SER A 132 37.20 24.12 -36.97
N ALA A 133 35.87 23.91 -36.93
CA ALA A 133 35.22 22.67 -37.37
C ALA A 133 35.21 22.45 -38.89
N GLU A 134 35.32 23.53 -39.69
CA GLU A 134 35.30 23.46 -41.17
C GLU A 134 36.70 23.41 -41.79
N SER A 135 37.71 23.97 -41.11
CA SER A 135 39.06 24.16 -41.68
C SER A 135 40.08 23.12 -41.21
N HIS A 136 39.83 22.43 -40.09
CA HIS A 136 40.74 21.47 -39.49
C HIS A 136 39.97 20.26 -38.92
N ASP A 137 40.61 19.09 -38.79
CA ASP A 137 39.99 17.87 -38.24
C ASP A 137 39.74 17.93 -36.71
N TYR A 138 40.04 19.06 -36.06
CA TYR A 138 39.97 19.25 -34.61
C TYR A 138 39.19 20.53 -34.23
N LEU A 139 38.57 20.51 -33.05
CA LEU A 139 38.02 21.67 -32.37
C LEU A 139 39.14 22.48 -31.73
N SER A 140 39.13 23.77 -31.98
CA SER A 140 40.05 24.71 -31.35
C SER A 140 39.39 25.35 -30.13
N LEU A 141 39.89 25.05 -28.94
CA LEU A 141 39.35 25.52 -27.67
C LEU A 141 40.21 26.67 -27.12
N GLU A 142 39.68 27.89 -27.16
CA GLU A 142 40.30 29.09 -26.60
C GLU A 142 39.91 29.28 -25.14
N LEU A 143 40.88 29.36 -24.23
CA LEU A 143 40.64 29.40 -22.79
C LEU A 143 39.90 30.69 -22.38
N VAL A 144 38.86 30.54 -21.56
CA VAL A 144 38.19 31.67 -20.89
C VAL A 144 38.86 31.92 -19.55
N GLY A 145 39.89 32.76 -19.54
CA GLY A 145 40.67 33.10 -18.34
C GLY A 145 42.17 33.03 -18.59
N HIS A 146 42.94 32.76 -17.54
CA HIS A 146 44.39 32.60 -17.62
C HIS A 146 44.77 31.12 -17.50
N PRO A 147 45.80 30.65 -18.23
CA PRO A 147 46.27 29.27 -18.11
C PRO A 147 46.81 29.00 -16.69
N PRO A 148 46.81 27.73 -16.24
CA PRO A 148 47.46 27.35 -14.99
C PRO A 148 48.95 27.73 -14.97
N GLU A 149 49.50 28.01 -13.79
CA GLU A 149 50.94 28.31 -13.65
C GLU A 149 51.80 27.05 -13.81
N GLY A 150 52.93 27.16 -14.51
CA GLY A 150 53.92 26.08 -14.66
C GLY A 150 54.50 25.97 -16.07
N ALA A 151 55.58 25.19 -16.23
CA ALA A 151 56.26 25.01 -17.53
C ALA A 151 55.51 24.07 -18.49
N ALA A 152 54.58 23.25 -17.98
CA ALA A 152 53.74 22.34 -18.76
C ALA A 152 52.34 22.24 -18.11
N PRO A 153 51.56 23.33 -18.12
CA PRO A 153 50.35 23.45 -17.30
C PRO A 153 49.25 22.45 -17.70
N TRP A 154 49.22 22.03 -18.95
CA TRP A 154 48.23 21.09 -19.49
C TRP A 154 48.69 19.63 -19.53
N SER A 155 49.86 19.31 -18.98
CA SER A 155 50.33 17.91 -18.90
C SER A 155 49.30 17.05 -18.17
N GLY A 156 48.80 15.98 -18.81
CA GLY A 156 47.75 15.10 -18.28
C GLY A 156 46.33 15.41 -18.75
N MET A 157 46.09 16.54 -19.44
CA MET A 157 44.78 16.86 -20.03
C MET A 157 44.48 16.08 -21.31
N SER A 158 45.47 15.46 -21.95
CA SER A 158 45.24 14.59 -23.10
C SER A 158 44.27 13.47 -22.74
N GLY A 159 43.21 13.32 -23.52
CA GLY A 159 42.10 12.41 -23.25
C GLY A 159 40.97 12.99 -22.39
N ALA A 160 41.06 14.26 -21.96
CA ALA A 160 39.99 14.91 -21.21
C ALA A 160 38.74 15.10 -22.10
N PRO A 161 37.54 14.70 -21.63
CA PRO A 161 36.29 14.97 -22.35
C PRO A 161 36.00 16.46 -22.42
N VAL A 162 35.48 16.90 -23.57
CA VAL A 162 35.02 18.26 -23.83
C VAL A 162 33.51 18.25 -23.87
N PHE A 163 32.89 19.02 -22.98
CA PHE A 163 31.45 19.18 -22.90
C PHE A 163 31.03 20.55 -23.41
N HIS A 164 29.89 20.60 -24.10
CA HIS A 164 29.19 21.84 -24.40
C HIS A 164 27.95 21.97 -23.52
N ALA A 165 27.69 23.20 -23.02
CA ALA A 165 26.58 23.55 -22.14
C ALA A 165 26.49 22.68 -20.88
N GLY A 166 27.62 22.13 -20.44
CA GLY A 166 27.72 21.17 -19.34
C GLY A 166 26.87 19.89 -19.52
N ARG A 167 26.47 19.55 -20.74
CA ARG A 167 25.53 18.46 -21.03
C ARG A 167 26.04 17.48 -22.09
N TRP A 168 26.43 17.99 -23.25
CA TRP A 168 26.78 17.13 -24.39
C TRP A 168 28.28 16.93 -24.47
N LEU A 169 28.71 15.67 -24.51
CA LEU A 169 30.08 15.30 -24.86
C LEU A 169 30.27 15.51 -26.36
N VAL A 170 31.15 16.44 -26.72
CA VAL A 170 31.35 16.89 -28.12
C VAL A 170 32.77 16.62 -28.65
N GLY A 171 33.72 16.35 -27.76
CA GLY A 171 35.10 16.10 -28.16
C GLY A 171 35.99 15.54 -27.05
N VAL A 172 37.25 15.31 -27.41
CA VAL A 172 38.30 14.83 -26.50
C VAL A 172 39.56 15.66 -26.71
N VAL A 173 40.11 16.24 -25.66
CA VAL A 173 41.35 17.03 -25.71
C VAL A 173 42.50 16.15 -26.20
N LEU A 174 43.24 16.63 -27.19
CA LEU A 174 44.42 15.95 -27.71
C LEU A 174 45.69 16.55 -27.12
N ARG A 175 45.86 17.87 -27.26
CA ARG A 175 47.11 18.55 -26.90
C ARG A 175 46.93 20.06 -26.72
N ASP A 176 47.95 20.68 -26.17
CA ASP A 176 48.14 22.12 -26.14
C ASP A 176 48.62 22.65 -27.49
N SER A 177 48.08 23.78 -27.95
CA SER A 177 48.37 24.33 -29.28
C SER A 177 49.67 25.14 -29.26
N ALA A 178 50.59 24.79 -30.16
CA ALA A 178 51.90 25.43 -30.22
C ALA A 178 51.80 26.91 -30.62
N GLY A 179 52.55 27.77 -29.93
CA GLY A 179 52.63 29.21 -30.23
C GLY A 179 51.54 30.09 -29.62
N TRP A 180 50.70 29.53 -28.74
CA TRP A 180 49.57 30.24 -28.12
C TRP A 180 49.70 30.44 -26.60
N GLU A 181 50.93 30.39 -26.05
CA GLU A 181 51.21 30.61 -24.62
C GLU A 181 50.24 29.87 -23.68
N HIS A 182 49.95 28.59 -23.98
CA HIS A 182 49.03 27.73 -23.22
C HIS A 182 47.57 28.21 -23.16
N SER A 183 47.17 29.21 -23.96
CA SER A 183 45.81 29.76 -23.94
C SER A 183 44.83 29.05 -24.90
N ARG A 184 45.29 27.99 -25.59
CA ARG A 184 44.51 27.28 -26.61
C ARG A 184 44.79 25.77 -26.61
N LEU A 185 43.74 24.95 -26.54
CA LEU A 185 43.82 23.49 -26.67
C LEU A 185 43.23 23.01 -28.00
N GLU A 186 43.72 21.89 -28.49
CA GLU A 186 43.19 21.16 -29.64
C GLU A 186 42.44 19.92 -29.16
N ALA A 187 41.20 19.73 -29.61
CA ALA A 187 40.36 18.58 -29.24
C ALA A 187 39.82 17.86 -30.48
N ALA A 188 39.85 16.54 -30.51
CA ALA A 188 39.21 15.75 -31.56
C ALA A 188 37.68 15.89 -31.45
N ARG A 189 37.01 15.98 -32.60
CA ARG A 189 35.55 15.88 -32.68
C ARG A 189 35.14 14.44 -32.38
N ILE A 190 34.12 14.27 -31.54
CA ILE A 190 33.70 12.93 -31.14
C ILE A 190 32.78 12.25 -32.17
N ALA A 191 31.99 13.02 -32.92
CA ALA A 191 31.03 12.47 -33.87
C ALA A 191 31.67 11.61 -34.99
N PRO A 192 32.78 12.04 -35.65
CA PRO A 192 33.43 11.20 -36.66
C PRO A 192 33.92 9.85 -36.13
N PHE A 193 34.29 9.77 -34.85
CA PHE A 193 34.70 8.51 -34.21
C PHE A 193 33.53 7.52 -34.11
N PHE A 194 32.35 7.99 -33.71
CA PHE A 194 31.16 7.14 -33.61
C PHE A 194 30.58 6.80 -34.99
N GLU A 195 30.60 7.74 -35.94
CA GLU A 195 30.22 7.47 -37.35
C GLU A 195 31.08 6.38 -37.99
N ALA A 196 32.39 6.34 -37.66
CA ALA A 196 33.30 5.30 -38.13
C ALA A 196 33.07 3.93 -37.47
N VAL A 197 32.27 3.85 -36.38
CA VAL A 197 31.99 2.62 -35.63
C VAL A 197 30.47 2.47 -35.40
N PRO A 198 29.71 1.98 -36.40
CA PRO A 198 28.24 1.97 -36.38
C PRO A 198 27.60 1.22 -35.20
N GLU A 199 28.26 0.20 -34.65
CA GLU A 199 27.75 -0.51 -33.48
C GLU A 199 27.73 0.36 -32.22
N LEU A 200 28.70 1.28 -32.10
CA LEU A 200 28.76 2.24 -31.00
C LEU A 200 27.84 3.43 -31.22
N ASP A 201 27.69 3.89 -32.47
CA ASP A 201 26.73 4.93 -32.82
C ASP A 201 25.29 4.49 -32.50
N MET A 202 24.92 3.24 -32.77
CA MET A 202 23.63 2.69 -32.35
C MET A 202 23.46 2.60 -30.83
N LEU A 203 24.54 2.37 -30.09
CA LEU A 203 24.51 2.15 -28.64
C LEU A 203 24.45 3.46 -27.85
N PHE A 204 25.15 4.50 -28.33
CA PHE A 204 25.22 5.81 -27.69
C PHE A 204 24.33 6.87 -28.36
N GLY A 205 23.86 6.62 -29.58
CA GLY A 205 22.92 7.45 -30.32
C GLY A 205 23.43 8.88 -30.51
N VAL A 206 24.50 9.07 -31.31
CA VAL A 206 25.01 10.42 -31.56
C VAL A 206 23.92 11.24 -32.25
N SER A 207 23.40 12.22 -31.53
CA SER A 207 22.26 13.02 -31.97
C SER A 207 22.66 13.99 -33.08
N ARG A 208 21.64 14.54 -33.77
CA ARG A 208 21.82 15.61 -34.77
C ARG A 208 22.77 16.71 -34.26
N PRO A 209 23.52 17.40 -35.13
CA PRO A 209 24.36 18.51 -34.72
C PRO A 209 23.57 19.53 -33.88
N ILE A 210 24.06 19.83 -32.67
CA ILE A 210 23.42 20.77 -31.75
C ILE A 210 23.88 22.20 -32.06
N THR A 211 22.93 23.13 -31.94
CA THR A 211 23.18 24.56 -32.05
C THR A 211 23.22 25.21 -30.66
N GLU A 212 23.75 26.43 -30.56
CA GLU A 212 23.68 27.25 -29.34
C GLU A 212 22.22 27.54 -28.92
N SER A 213 21.26 27.48 -29.85
CA SER A 213 19.84 27.57 -29.53
C SER A 213 19.32 26.32 -28.84
N ASP A 214 19.73 25.12 -29.27
CA ASP A 214 19.38 23.86 -28.61
C ASP A 214 19.96 23.81 -27.19
N ALA A 215 21.17 24.35 -26.99
CA ALA A 215 21.81 24.48 -25.69
C ALA A 215 21.03 25.39 -24.72
N ARG A 216 20.65 26.58 -25.18
CA ARG A 216 19.80 27.50 -24.39
C ARG A 216 18.44 26.89 -24.06
N ASP A 217 17.81 26.21 -25.03
CA ASP A 217 16.53 25.53 -24.84
C ASP A 217 16.63 24.41 -23.78
N ALA A 218 17.72 23.64 -23.77
CA ALA A 218 17.96 22.58 -22.79
C ALA A 218 18.24 23.13 -21.38
N GLY A 219 19.10 24.15 -21.25
CA GLY A 219 19.38 24.79 -19.97
C GLY A 219 18.13 25.46 -19.36
N PHE A 220 17.29 26.04 -20.22
CA PHE A 220 15.99 26.54 -19.80
C PHE A 220 15.06 25.41 -19.36
N LEU A 221 14.97 24.31 -20.13
CA LEU A 221 14.14 23.15 -19.78
C LEU A 221 14.49 22.57 -18.41
N ASP A 222 15.76 22.46 -18.06
CA ASP A 222 16.18 21.93 -16.75
C ASP A 222 15.81 22.90 -15.60
N SER A 223 15.77 24.20 -15.87
CA SER A 223 15.27 25.19 -14.92
C SER A 223 13.75 25.16 -14.81
N TYR A 224 13.04 24.99 -15.92
CA TYR A 224 11.59 24.79 -15.97
C TYR A 224 11.16 23.53 -15.21
N ARG A 225 11.83 22.39 -15.41
CA ARG A 225 11.55 21.13 -14.72
C ARG A 225 11.69 21.25 -13.20
N ARG A 226 12.74 21.94 -12.72
CA ARG A 226 12.90 22.22 -11.28
C ARG A 226 11.74 23.04 -10.73
N GLU A 227 11.26 24.02 -11.48
CA GLU A 227 10.12 24.84 -11.09
C GLU A 227 8.81 24.04 -11.09
N VAL A 228 8.60 23.15 -12.07
CA VAL A 228 7.46 22.21 -12.11
C VAL A 228 7.45 21.33 -10.85
N VAL A 229 8.59 20.74 -10.50
CA VAL A 229 8.74 19.93 -9.28
C VAL A 229 8.49 20.76 -8.02
N ARG A 230 9.04 21.97 -7.93
CA ARG A 230 8.86 22.85 -6.77
C ARG A 230 7.39 23.27 -6.59
N ARG A 231 6.66 23.48 -7.68
CA ARG A 231 5.29 23.98 -7.61
C ARG A 231 4.25 22.87 -7.44
N TYR A 232 4.44 21.73 -8.08
CA TYR A 232 3.45 20.65 -8.13
C TYR A 232 3.88 19.39 -7.37
N GLY A 233 5.08 19.38 -6.78
CA GLY A 233 5.65 18.23 -6.08
C GLY A 233 5.04 17.92 -4.72
N HIS A 234 4.03 18.68 -4.28
CA HIS A 234 3.48 18.64 -2.93
C HIS A 234 1.95 18.53 -2.99
N ILE A 235 1.36 17.78 -2.08
CA ILE A 235 -0.10 17.66 -1.95
C ILE A 235 -0.60 18.62 -0.87
N GLU A 236 -1.45 19.56 -1.26
CA GLU A 236 -2.15 20.45 -0.33
C GLU A 236 -3.58 19.92 -0.07
N LEU A 237 -3.86 19.54 1.18
CA LEU A 237 -5.21 19.20 1.63
C LEU A 237 -5.99 20.47 2.04
N PHE A 238 -6.43 21.23 1.04
CA PHE A 238 -7.19 22.48 1.20
C PHE A 238 -8.46 22.33 2.05
N GLY A 239 -8.83 23.39 2.78
CA GLY A 239 -10.12 23.48 3.47
C GLY A 239 -10.33 22.62 4.73
N LEU A 240 -9.27 22.04 5.33
CA LEU A 240 -9.41 21.27 6.58
C LEU A 240 -9.35 22.12 7.86
N GLY A 241 -9.00 23.41 7.79
CA GLY A 241 -8.96 24.32 8.95
C GLY A 241 -7.96 23.93 10.05
N LEU A 242 -7.06 23.00 9.77
CA LEU A 242 -6.02 22.51 10.67
C LEU A 242 -4.81 23.45 10.62
N ARG A 243 -4.79 24.48 11.47
CA ARG A 243 -3.60 25.34 11.64
C ARG A 243 -2.43 24.52 12.19
N GLY A 244 -1.25 24.63 11.57
CA GLY A 244 0.00 23.98 11.99
C GLY A 244 0.45 22.77 11.15
N LEU A 245 -0.14 22.53 9.99
CA LEU A 245 0.18 21.40 9.10
C LEU A 245 1.06 21.82 7.91
N GLU A 246 2.30 22.21 8.16
CA GLU A 246 3.31 22.50 7.12
C GLU A 246 4.16 21.26 6.77
N ASP A 247 3.58 20.06 6.85
CA ASP A 247 4.24 18.86 6.32
C ASP A 247 3.79 18.63 4.87
N GLU A 248 4.58 19.16 3.93
CA GLU A 248 4.41 18.92 2.50
C GLU A 248 4.68 17.43 2.20
N ILE A 249 3.63 16.64 2.03
CA ILE A 249 3.78 15.25 1.54
C ILE A 249 4.12 15.31 0.06
N GLY A 250 5.25 14.69 -0.31
CA GLY A 250 5.67 14.61 -1.70
C GLY A 250 4.67 13.81 -2.54
N ILE A 251 4.17 14.40 -3.64
CA ILE A 251 3.09 13.83 -4.45
C ILE A 251 3.42 12.42 -4.99
N GLU A 252 4.69 12.14 -5.29
CA GLU A 252 5.12 10.82 -5.78
C GLU A 252 5.07 9.74 -4.70
N HIS A 253 5.22 10.11 -3.43
CA HIS A 253 5.15 9.18 -2.30
C HIS A 253 3.71 8.87 -1.92
N ALA A 254 2.77 9.78 -2.19
CA ALA A 254 1.35 9.61 -1.85
C ALA A 254 0.46 9.21 -3.04
N TYR A 255 0.94 9.30 -4.28
CA TYR A 255 0.16 8.90 -5.45
C TYR A 255 0.03 7.38 -5.55
N VAL A 256 -1.18 6.95 -5.92
CA VAL A 256 -1.57 5.56 -6.13
C VAL A 256 -2.08 5.42 -7.55
N SER A 257 -1.70 4.36 -8.25
CA SER A 257 -2.13 4.14 -9.64
C SER A 257 -3.64 4.06 -9.70
N LEU A 258 -4.27 5.03 -10.37
CA LEU A 258 -5.72 5.10 -10.53
C LEU A 258 -6.17 4.23 -11.71
N ARG A 259 -7.39 3.70 -11.61
CA ARG A 259 -8.00 2.90 -12.68
C ARG A 259 -8.99 3.74 -13.47
N ALA A 260 -9.00 3.56 -14.78
CA ALA A 260 -9.99 4.17 -15.67
C ALA A 260 -10.60 3.13 -16.60
N GLY A 261 -11.84 3.37 -17.00
CA GLY A 261 -12.59 2.52 -17.93
C GLY A 261 -13.52 3.32 -18.84
N LEU A 262 -14.11 2.65 -19.82
CA LEU A 262 -15.13 3.26 -20.68
C LEU A 262 -16.37 3.62 -19.84
N PRO A 263 -16.99 4.79 -20.08
CA PRO A 263 -18.26 5.13 -19.46
C PRO A 263 -19.36 4.17 -19.94
N ALA A 264 -20.19 3.66 -19.02
CA ALA A 264 -21.32 2.78 -19.36
C ALA A 264 -22.39 3.55 -20.17
N PRO A 265 -23.08 2.91 -21.14
CA PRO A 265 -24.17 3.56 -21.87
C PRO A 265 -25.35 3.94 -20.95
N GLY A 266 -25.88 5.14 -21.14
CA GLY A 266 -26.72 5.90 -20.20
C GLY A 266 -28.09 5.35 -19.78
N TRP A 267 -28.41 4.09 -20.08
CA TRP A 267 -29.59 3.40 -19.53
C TRP A 267 -29.25 2.51 -18.31
N LEU A 268 -27.95 2.36 -18.00
CA LEU A 268 -27.46 1.83 -16.73
C LEU A 268 -27.05 3.00 -15.83
N ALA A 269 -28.02 3.62 -15.17
CA ALA A 269 -27.75 4.64 -14.16
C ALA A 269 -27.03 4.03 -12.95
N SER A 270 -25.94 4.69 -12.52
CA SER A 270 -25.18 4.50 -11.29
C SER A 270 -24.61 3.10 -10.98
N GLY A 271 -23.28 2.96 -11.09
CA GLY A 271 -22.51 2.03 -10.25
C GLY A 271 -21.89 0.80 -10.94
N SER A 272 -22.12 0.55 -12.24
CA SER A 272 -21.49 -0.57 -12.94
C SER A 272 -20.78 -0.11 -14.20
N THR A 273 -19.46 0.08 -14.11
CA THR A 273 -18.59 -0.13 -15.28
C THR A 273 -18.30 -1.62 -15.34
N ALA A 274 -18.28 -2.22 -16.53
CA ALA A 274 -17.90 -3.62 -16.68
C ALA A 274 -16.46 -3.79 -16.12
N PRO A 275 -16.25 -4.55 -15.02
CA PRO A 275 -14.95 -4.66 -14.35
C PRO A 275 -13.82 -5.13 -15.28
N ASP A 276 -14.21 -5.84 -16.35
CA ASP A 276 -13.34 -6.50 -17.32
C ASP A 276 -12.56 -5.54 -18.24
N GLN A 277 -12.85 -4.24 -18.20
CA GLN A 277 -12.17 -3.23 -19.04
C GLN A 277 -11.40 -2.15 -18.27
N ALA A 278 -11.48 -2.16 -16.93
CA ALA A 278 -10.82 -1.15 -16.10
C ALA A 278 -9.31 -1.40 -16.01
N ARG A 279 -8.51 -0.48 -16.54
CA ARG A 279 -7.04 -0.57 -16.55
C ARG A 279 -6.38 0.57 -15.76
N PRO A 280 -5.15 0.36 -15.25
CA PRO A 280 -4.32 1.45 -14.72
C PRO A 280 -4.18 2.58 -15.74
N ILE A 281 -4.27 3.83 -15.29
CA ILE A 281 -4.24 5.00 -16.15
C ILE A 281 -2.92 5.13 -16.93
N GLU A 282 -1.82 4.66 -16.33
CA GLU A 282 -0.48 4.63 -16.91
C GLU A 282 -0.43 3.78 -18.19
N GLN A 283 -1.29 2.77 -18.32
CA GLN A 283 -1.40 1.94 -19.54
C GLN A 283 -2.28 2.57 -20.63
N LEU A 284 -3.09 3.57 -20.28
CA LEU A 284 -4.10 4.18 -21.15
C LEU A 284 -3.60 5.48 -21.76
N ILE A 285 -2.82 6.27 -21.02
CA ILE A 285 -2.25 7.53 -21.51
C ILE A 285 -1.42 7.33 -22.80
N PRO A 286 -0.48 6.36 -22.91
CA PRO A 286 0.32 6.19 -24.13
C PRO A 286 -0.50 5.78 -25.37
N LYS A 287 -1.67 5.16 -25.15
CA LYS A 287 -2.54 4.67 -26.23
C LYS A 287 -3.47 5.74 -26.81
N ASN A 288 -3.59 6.89 -26.14
CA ASN A 288 -4.54 7.93 -26.49
C ASN A 288 -3.81 9.26 -26.60
N THR A 289 -3.63 9.76 -27.83
CA THR A 289 -3.07 11.10 -28.08
C THR A 289 -3.98 12.21 -27.52
N ARG A 290 -5.30 11.98 -27.46
CA ARG A 290 -6.28 12.96 -26.98
C ARG A 290 -7.21 12.28 -25.97
N LEU A 291 -7.13 12.67 -24.71
CA LEU A 291 -7.82 11.99 -23.63
C LEU A 291 -8.68 12.94 -22.80
N LEU A 292 -9.97 12.62 -22.65
CA LEU A 292 -10.90 13.29 -21.76
C LEU A 292 -11.11 12.39 -20.53
N LEU A 293 -10.55 12.82 -19.39
CA LEU A 293 -10.67 12.12 -18.12
C LEU A 293 -11.81 12.70 -17.28
N ARG A 294 -12.87 11.91 -17.17
CA ARG A 294 -14.00 12.18 -16.28
C ARG A 294 -13.78 11.53 -14.93
N GLY A 295 -14.30 12.13 -13.88
CA GLY A 295 -14.25 11.54 -12.55
C GLY A 295 -15.06 12.35 -11.58
N ASP A 296 -15.59 11.66 -10.57
CA ASP A 296 -16.39 12.27 -9.52
C ASP A 296 -15.53 13.22 -8.66
N PRO A 297 -16.13 14.10 -7.85
CA PRO A 297 -15.40 15.00 -6.96
C PRO A 297 -14.46 14.20 -6.03
N GLY A 298 -13.20 14.62 -5.92
CA GLY A 298 -12.21 13.91 -5.10
C GLY A 298 -11.59 12.65 -5.73
N ALA A 299 -11.96 12.28 -6.97
CA ALA A 299 -11.40 11.13 -7.69
C ALA A 299 -9.90 11.25 -8.07
N GLY A 300 -9.23 12.34 -7.72
CA GLY A 300 -7.78 12.51 -7.97
C GLY A 300 -7.40 13.05 -9.35
N LYS A 301 -8.33 13.66 -10.11
CA LYS A 301 -8.06 14.21 -11.47
C LYS A 301 -6.89 15.21 -11.51
N SER A 302 -6.98 16.28 -10.71
CA SER A 302 -5.92 17.30 -10.65
C SER A 302 -4.60 16.70 -10.16
N THR A 303 -4.66 15.87 -9.11
CA THR A 303 -3.50 15.18 -8.52
C THR A 303 -2.82 14.25 -9.53
N LEU A 304 -3.57 13.56 -10.38
CA LEU A 304 -3.03 12.75 -11.47
C LEU A 304 -2.25 13.60 -12.48
N LEU A 305 -2.78 14.76 -12.88
CA LEU A 305 -2.08 15.64 -13.83
C LEU A 305 -0.82 16.25 -13.19
N GLU A 306 -0.89 16.66 -11.93
CA GLU A 306 0.25 17.16 -11.15
C GLU A 306 1.34 16.08 -11.02
N TRP A 307 0.95 14.87 -10.62
CA TRP A 307 1.86 13.72 -10.51
C TRP A 307 2.55 13.45 -11.85
N LEU A 308 1.79 13.39 -12.95
CA LEU A 308 2.36 13.16 -14.28
C LEU A 308 3.35 14.27 -14.67
N ALA A 309 3.01 15.53 -14.40
CA ALA A 309 3.92 16.65 -14.66
C ALA A 309 5.21 16.55 -13.85
N VAL A 310 5.12 16.19 -12.56
CA VAL A 310 6.28 16.03 -11.67
C VAL A 310 7.14 14.85 -12.10
N SER A 311 6.55 13.69 -12.39
CA SER A 311 7.30 12.52 -12.80
C SER A 311 8.00 12.72 -14.15
N MET A 312 7.35 13.39 -15.10
CA MET A 312 7.99 13.80 -16.36
C MET A 312 9.12 14.82 -16.13
N ALA A 313 8.94 15.76 -15.21
CA ALA A 313 9.97 16.76 -14.90
C ALA A 313 11.19 16.15 -14.20
N ARG A 314 11.00 15.12 -13.37
CA ARG A 314 12.07 14.33 -12.74
C ARG A 314 12.67 13.26 -13.64
N ARG A 315 12.04 12.98 -14.79
CA ARG A 315 12.34 11.85 -15.67
C ARG A 315 12.21 10.49 -14.94
N SER A 316 11.24 10.38 -14.04
CA SER A 316 10.97 9.20 -13.21
C SER A 316 9.84 8.32 -13.75
N CYS A 317 9.26 8.62 -14.92
CA CYS A 317 8.24 7.77 -15.51
C CYS A 317 8.81 6.39 -15.85
N GLN A 318 8.08 5.33 -15.50
CA GLN A 318 8.49 3.93 -15.71
C GLN A 318 7.47 3.19 -16.57
N GLY A 319 7.88 2.03 -17.10
CA GLY A 319 7.00 1.14 -17.85
C GLY A 319 6.35 1.84 -19.06
N PRO A 320 5.03 1.72 -19.26
CA PRO A 320 4.36 2.33 -20.41
C PRO A 320 4.51 3.85 -20.53
N LEU A 321 4.82 4.56 -19.43
CA LEU A 321 5.02 6.01 -19.43
C LEU A 321 6.46 6.45 -19.69
N GLU A 322 7.44 5.53 -19.75
CA GLU A 322 8.86 5.85 -19.97
C GLU A 322 9.11 6.81 -21.16
N PRO A 323 8.42 6.67 -22.33
CA PRO A 323 8.61 7.60 -23.45
C PRO A 323 8.31 9.08 -23.10
N PHE A 324 7.42 9.33 -22.13
CA PHE A 324 7.05 10.68 -21.70
C PHE A 324 8.18 11.39 -20.93
N ASN A 325 9.24 10.70 -20.48
CA ASN A 325 10.43 11.32 -19.89
C ASN A 325 11.14 12.29 -20.87
N ARG A 326 10.93 12.12 -22.17
CA ARG A 326 11.45 13.00 -23.24
C ARG A 326 10.55 14.20 -23.53
N CYS A 327 9.33 14.21 -23.00
CA CYS A 327 8.35 15.27 -23.19
C CYS A 327 8.46 16.36 -22.11
N VAL A 328 7.85 17.51 -22.40
CA VAL A 328 7.73 18.68 -21.54
C VAL A 328 6.26 18.80 -21.13
N PRO A 329 5.93 18.69 -19.83
CA PRO A 329 4.55 18.81 -19.38
C PRO A 329 4.16 20.29 -19.28
N PHE A 330 3.05 20.68 -19.90
CA PHE A 330 2.43 21.99 -19.73
C PHE A 330 1.08 21.82 -19.00
N LEU A 331 1.05 22.10 -17.70
CA LEU A 331 -0.16 22.00 -16.88
C LEU A 331 -0.91 23.32 -16.83
N LEU A 332 -2.06 23.42 -17.48
CA LEU A 332 -2.92 24.62 -17.49
C LEU A 332 -4.17 24.36 -16.64
N ARG A 333 -4.35 25.13 -15.57
CA ARG A 333 -5.56 25.08 -14.73
C ARG A 333 -6.55 26.12 -15.25
N LEU A 334 -7.70 25.69 -15.76
CA LEU A 334 -8.64 26.61 -16.42
C LEU A 334 -9.22 27.65 -15.46
N ARG A 335 -9.32 27.34 -14.16
CA ARG A 335 -9.68 28.33 -13.13
C ARG A 335 -8.77 29.56 -13.09
N ASP A 336 -7.50 29.43 -13.47
CA ASP A 336 -6.53 30.53 -13.40
C ASP A 336 -6.86 31.64 -14.43
N MET A 337 -7.72 31.36 -15.41
CA MET A 337 -8.29 32.36 -16.34
C MET A 337 -9.12 33.43 -15.62
N TYR A 338 -9.60 33.12 -14.41
CA TYR A 338 -10.38 34.04 -13.60
C TYR A 338 -9.56 34.76 -12.53
N ALA A 339 -8.30 34.38 -12.37
CA ALA A 339 -7.45 34.90 -11.31
C ALA A 339 -7.13 36.39 -11.56
N PRO A 340 -6.98 37.21 -10.49
CA PRO A 340 -6.78 38.65 -10.63
C PRO A 340 -5.57 39.05 -11.48
N HIS A 341 -4.53 38.22 -11.52
CA HIS A 341 -3.31 38.50 -12.30
C HIS A 341 -3.52 38.32 -13.80
N TRP A 342 -4.37 37.37 -14.22
CA TRP A 342 -4.68 37.13 -15.63
C TRP A 342 -5.72 38.13 -16.16
N LYS A 343 -6.78 38.39 -15.37
CA LYS A 343 -7.82 39.38 -15.69
C LYS A 343 -7.31 40.80 -15.93
N LYS A 344 -6.21 41.19 -15.26
CA LYS A 344 -5.59 42.51 -15.42
C LYS A 344 -4.98 42.74 -16.80
N ILE A 345 -4.74 41.68 -17.56
CA ILE A 345 -4.24 41.79 -18.93
C ILE A 345 -5.42 42.11 -19.84
N GLU A 346 -5.39 43.30 -20.45
CA GLU A 346 -6.47 43.79 -21.31
C GLU A 346 -6.82 42.77 -22.40
N GLY A 347 -8.11 42.43 -22.51
CA GLY A 347 -8.63 41.51 -23.51
C GLY A 347 -8.49 40.02 -23.21
N LEU A 348 -8.04 39.61 -22.02
CA LEU A 348 -7.84 38.19 -21.66
C LEU A 348 -8.75 37.64 -20.55
N ASP A 349 -9.74 38.40 -20.08
CA ASP A 349 -10.71 37.92 -19.09
C ASP A 349 -11.48 36.70 -19.63
N GLY A 350 -11.34 35.56 -18.96
CA GLY A 350 -12.02 34.34 -19.39
C GLY A 350 -11.46 33.70 -20.65
N ILE A 351 -10.24 34.08 -21.09
CA ILE A 351 -9.60 33.52 -22.29
C ILE A 351 -8.38 32.69 -21.90
N PRO A 352 -8.24 31.43 -22.38
CA PRO A 352 -7.05 30.61 -22.12
C PRO A 352 -5.79 31.20 -22.78
N PRO A 353 -4.58 30.89 -22.27
CA PRO A 353 -3.34 31.39 -22.85
C PRO A 353 -3.04 30.76 -24.22
N GLU A 354 -2.46 31.53 -25.14
CA GLU A 354 -1.75 30.99 -26.31
C GLU A 354 -0.37 30.44 -25.87
N PRO A 355 0.28 29.55 -26.65
CA PRO A 355 1.50 28.83 -26.24
C PRO A 355 2.62 29.70 -25.66
N GLU A 356 2.80 30.91 -26.19
CA GLU A 356 3.82 31.86 -25.73
C GLU A 356 3.61 32.33 -24.28
N ARG A 357 2.37 32.25 -23.77
CA ARG A 357 2.00 32.70 -22.41
C ARG A 357 1.72 31.57 -21.44
N PHE A 358 1.95 30.30 -21.80
CA PHE A 358 1.71 29.16 -20.90
C PHE A 358 2.45 29.31 -19.56
N LEU A 359 3.70 29.79 -19.59
CA LEU A 359 4.50 29.96 -18.38
C LEU A 359 4.01 31.12 -17.51
N ASP A 360 3.64 32.24 -18.14
CA ASP A 360 3.12 33.42 -17.46
C ASP A 360 1.76 33.12 -16.80
N PHE A 361 0.87 32.45 -17.54
CA PHE A 361 -0.44 31.99 -17.06
C PHE A 361 -0.31 31.12 -15.82
N ASN A 362 0.65 30.19 -15.83
CA ASN A 362 0.93 29.33 -14.69
C ASN A 362 1.82 29.98 -13.63
N ARG A 363 2.23 31.25 -13.80
CA ARG A 363 3.16 31.97 -12.92
C ARG A 363 4.45 31.18 -12.64
N MET A 364 5.03 30.57 -13.66
CA MET A 364 6.27 29.78 -13.54
C MET A 364 7.45 30.71 -13.23
N ALA A 365 7.99 30.63 -12.01
CA ALA A 365 9.09 31.47 -11.56
C ALA A 365 10.45 30.90 -11.98
N VAL A 366 10.60 30.60 -13.29
CA VAL A 366 11.87 30.13 -13.83
C VAL A 366 12.87 31.29 -13.71
N GLY A 367 13.98 31.09 -13.01
CA GLY A 367 14.96 32.15 -12.69
C GLY A 367 15.68 32.81 -13.89
N SER A 368 15.21 32.54 -15.11
CA SER A 368 15.64 33.09 -16.40
C SER A 368 14.43 33.22 -17.32
N ALA A 369 14.42 34.19 -18.24
CA ALA A 369 13.37 34.29 -19.25
C ALA A 369 13.39 33.06 -20.20
N PRO A 370 12.22 32.59 -20.66
CA PRO A 370 12.16 31.57 -21.70
C PRO A 370 12.81 32.08 -23.00
N PRO A 371 13.56 31.23 -23.72
CA PRO A 371 13.98 31.57 -25.08
C PRO A 371 12.76 31.90 -25.97
N ASP A 372 12.92 32.85 -26.88
CA ASP A 372 11.83 33.31 -27.75
C ASP A 372 11.16 32.13 -28.48
N GLY A 373 9.85 32.00 -28.36
CA GLY A 373 9.08 30.93 -29.01
C GLY A 373 9.33 29.51 -28.49
N TRP A 374 9.98 29.35 -27.33
CA TRP A 374 10.35 28.03 -26.78
C TRP A 374 9.19 27.06 -26.64
N ALA A 375 8.08 27.47 -26.01
CA ALA A 375 6.91 26.61 -25.84
C ALA A 375 6.36 26.11 -27.18
N ARG A 376 6.22 27.03 -28.14
CA ARG A 376 5.76 26.71 -29.51
C ARG A 376 6.68 25.73 -30.23
N ARG A 377 8.00 25.86 -30.06
CA ARG A 377 8.96 24.85 -30.56
C ARG A 377 8.74 23.49 -29.93
N MET A 378 8.49 23.40 -28.62
CA MET A 378 8.22 22.13 -27.96
C MET A 378 6.95 21.46 -28.53
N LEU A 379 5.91 22.24 -28.83
CA LEU A 379 4.70 21.73 -29.49
C LEU A 379 4.98 21.25 -30.93
N TYR A 380 5.72 22.01 -31.73
CA TYR A 380 6.07 21.60 -33.11
C TYR A 380 6.99 20.38 -33.18
N GLN A 381 7.87 20.21 -32.18
CA GLN A 381 8.79 19.07 -32.10
C GLN A 381 8.14 17.82 -31.51
N GLU A 382 6.82 17.85 -31.25
CA GLU A 382 6.08 16.72 -30.64
C GLU A 382 6.64 16.32 -29.27
N ARG A 383 7.31 17.25 -28.58
CA ARG A 383 7.86 17.05 -27.23
C ARG A 383 7.00 17.69 -26.15
N ALA A 384 5.75 18.04 -26.43
CA ALA A 384 4.84 18.66 -25.49
C ALA A 384 3.73 17.69 -25.09
N LEU A 385 3.46 17.59 -23.79
CA LEU A 385 2.23 17.02 -23.26
C LEU A 385 1.42 18.15 -22.62
N LEU A 386 0.26 18.45 -23.19
CA LEU A 386 -0.63 19.47 -22.66
C LEU A 386 -1.62 18.86 -21.67
N LEU A 387 -1.57 19.31 -20.41
CA LEU A 387 -2.43 18.84 -19.33
C LEU A 387 -3.39 19.98 -18.98
N VAL A 388 -4.67 19.85 -19.31
CA VAL A 388 -5.70 20.88 -19.09
C VAL A 388 -6.61 20.43 -17.95
N ASP A 389 -6.50 21.11 -16.81
CA ASP A 389 -7.26 20.77 -15.61
C ASP A 389 -8.53 21.62 -15.48
N GLY A 390 -9.64 20.95 -15.15
CA GLY A 390 -10.83 21.60 -14.61
C GLY A 390 -11.75 22.24 -15.64
N LEU A 391 -12.19 21.48 -16.67
CA LEU A 391 -13.27 21.97 -17.54
C LEU A 391 -14.48 22.38 -16.70
N ASP A 392 -14.86 21.61 -15.67
CA ASP A 392 -15.98 21.91 -14.78
C ASP A 392 -15.88 23.26 -14.03
N GLU A 393 -14.70 23.87 -13.98
CA GLU A 393 -14.43 25.16 -13.34
C GLU A 393 -14.68 26.36 -14.29
N VAL A 394 -15.01 26.12 -15.57
CA VAL A 394 -15.27 27.16 -16.58
C VAL A 394 -16.72 27.63 -16.54
N LEU A 395 -16.87 28.96 -16.41
CA LEU A 395 -18.16 29.65 -16.50
C LEU A 395 -18.82 29.44 -17.86
N GLU A 396 -20.14 29.32 -17.87
CA GLU A 396 -20.93 29.03 -19.07
C GLU A 396 -20.63 29.98 -20.24
N ALA A 397 -20.52 31.28 -19.96
CA ALA A 397 -20.21 32.31 -20.96
C ALA A 397 -18.87 32.12 -21.68
N HIS A 398 -17.91 31.39 -21.09
CA HIS A 398 -16.55 31.23 -21.64
C HIS A 398 -16.30 29.83 -22.24
N ARG A 399 -17.27 28.92 -22.14
CA ARG A 399 -17.16 27.53 -22.59
C ARG A 399 -16.80 27.44 -24.08
N ASP A 400 -17.48 28.18 -24.94
CA ASP A 400 -17.22 28.19 -26.38
C ASP A 400 -15.82 28.73 -26.72
N GLY A 401 -15.34 29.71 -25.95
CA GLY A 401 -13.99 30.27 -26.09
C GLY A 401 -12.91 29.22 -25.81
N VAL A 402 -13.05 28.44 -24.73
CA VAL A 402 -12.13 27.35 -24.36
C VAL A 402 -12.09 26.28 -25.45
N ILE A 403 -13.25 25.92 -26.01
CA ILE A 403 -13.34 24.90 -27.05
C ILE A 403 -12.78 25.37 -28.37
N GLY A 404 -13.04 26.63 -28.73
CA GLY A 404 -12.41 27.28 -29.86
C GLY A 404 -10.89 27.27 -29.74
N TRP A 405 -10.37 27.53 -28.53
CA TRP A 405 -8.94 27.47 -28.22
C TRP A 405 -8.35 26.06 -28.38
N ILE A 406 -8.94 25.03 -27.76
CA ILE A 406 -8.49 23.63 -27.94
C ILE A 406 -8.53 23.25 -29.43
N SER A 407 -9.60 23.63 -30.14
CA SER A 407 -9.76 23.32 -31.56
C SER A 407 -8.70 23.98 -32.44
N ARG A 408 -8.23 25.20 -32.09
CA ARG A 408 -7.12 25.85 -32.79
C ARG A 408 -5.80 25.14 -32.52
N LEU A 409 -5.50 24.83 -31.26
CA LEU A 409 -4.27 24.10 -30.90
C LEU A 409 -4.17 22.75 -31.60
N LEU A 410 -5.26 21.97 -31.63
CA LEU A 410 -5.28 20.66 -32.30
C LEU A 410 -5.22 20.74 -33.84
N ARG A 411 -5.61 21.88 -34.41
CA ARG A 411 -5.47 22.15 -35.85
C ARG A 411 -4.02 22.47 -36.20
N ASP A 412 -3.39 23.31 -35.39
CA ASP A 412 -2.01 23.76 -35.61
C ASP A 412 -0.98 22.67 -35.22
N HIS A 413 -1.36 21.79 -34.29
CA HIS A 413 -0.54 20.69 -33.78
C HIS A 413 -1.33 19.35 -33.72
N PRO A 414 -1.53 18.65 -34.84
CA PRO A 414 -2.38 17.45 -34.89
C PRO A 414 -1.91 16.28 -34.02
N GLN A 415 -0.60 16.15 -33.81
CA GLN A 415 0.06 15.12 -32.98
C GLN A 415 0.24 15.53 -31.52
N LEU A 416 -0.30 16.68 -31.09
CA LEU A 416 -0.22 17.13 -29.71
C LEU A 416 -0.89 16.12 -28.77
N HIS A 417 -0.09 15.55 -27.86
CA HIS A 417 -0.64 14.78 -26.76
C HIS A 417 -1.33 15.73 -25.78
N ILE A 418 -2.62 15.51 -25.53
CA ILE A 418 -3.44 16.34 -24.65
C ILE A 418 -4.32 15.50 -23.73
N ILE A 419 -4.31 15.84 -22.45
CA ILE A 419 -5.21 15.28 -21.44
C ILE A 419 -6.05 16.42 -20.88
N VAL A 420 -7.36 16.27 -20.92
CA VAL A 420 -8.32 17.23 -20.39
C VAL A 420 -9.13 16.56 -19.30
N THR A 421 -9.31 17.22 -18.15
CA THR A 421 -10.11 16.69 -17.03
C THR A 421 -11.42 17.45 -16.87
N GLY A 422 -12.45 16.76 -16.38
CA GLY A 422 -13.70 17.40 -15.98
C GLY A 422 -14.63 16.49 -15.17
N ARG A 423 -15.71 17.07 -14.64
CA ARG A 423 -16.79 16.30 -13.97
C ARG A 423 -17.84 15.83 -14.97
N PRO A 424 -18.42 14.63 -14.79
CA PRO A 424 -19.49 14.14 -15.66
C PRO A 424 -20.67 15.12 -15.78
N GLU A 425 -21.13 15.69 -14.67
CA GLU A 425 -22.31 16.56 -14.65
C GLU A 425 -22.08 17.89 -15.38
N ALA A 426 -20.92 18.52 -15.20
CA ALA A 426 -20.59 19.78 -15.88
C ALA A 426 -20.41 19.63 -17.40
N LEU A 427 -20.12 18.41 -17.86
CA LEU A 427 -19.90 18.07 -19.27
C LEU A 427 -21.14 17.47 -19.95
N ARG A 428 -22.25 17.28 -19.22
CA ARG A 428 -23.51 16.74 -19.75
C ARG A 428 -24.10 17.65 -20.82
N ASP A 429 -24.18 18.95 -20.50
CA ASP A 429 -24.73 20.01 -21.37
C ASP A 429 -23.64 20.73 -22.17
N TRP A 430 -22.40 20.27 -22.05
CA TRP A 430 -21.24 20.84 -22.73
C TRP A 430 -20.46 19.70 -23.42
N PRO A 431 -20.93 19.20 -24.60
CA PRO A 431 -20.32 18.08 -25.30
C PRO A 431 -19.52 18.49 -26.57
N PRO A 432 -18.30 19.02 -26.43
CA PRO A 432 -17.43 19.30 -27.59
C PRO A 432 -16.19 18.40 -27.83
N PRO A 433 -15.58 17.63 -26.90
CA PRO A 433 -14.31 16.96 -27.21
C PRO A 433 -14.43 15.72 -28.11
N GLN A 434 -15.57 14.99 -28.12
CA GLN A 434 -15.64 13.76 -28.93
C GLN A 434 -15.51 14.07 -30.44
N ARG A 435 -16.07 15.20 -30.89
CA ARG A 435 -15.91 15.68 -32.28
C ARG A 435 -14.48 16.07 -32.63
N LEU A 436 -13.63 16.32 -31.63
CA LEU A 436 -12.20 16.63 -31.77
C LEU A 436 -11.31 15.37 -31.64
N GLY A 437 -11.92 14.17 -31.59
CA GLY A 437 -11.19 12.90 -31.54
C GLY A 437 -10.67 12.52 -30.16
N PHE A 438 -11.27 13.03 -29.07
CA PHE A 438 -10.92 12.63 -27.72
C PHE A 438 -11.50 11.24 -27.38
N ALA A 439 -10.65 10.37 -26.83
CA ALA A 439 -11.09 9.18 -26.12
C ALA A 439 -11.60 9.59 -24.73
N GLU A 440 -12.78 9.13 -24.36
CA GLU A 440 -13.39 9.45 -23.08
C GLU A 440 -13.25 8.27 -22.12
N LEU A 441 -12.67 8.53 -20.94
CA LEU A 441 -12.53 7.55 -19.87
C LEU A 441 -13.05 8.12 -18.55
N LYS A 442 -13.62 7.27 -17.71
CA LYS A 442 -14.00 7.60 -16.35
C LYS A 442 -13.00 6.99 -15.35
N LEU A 443 -12.44 7.82 -14.46
CA LEU A 443 -11.72 7.38 -13.27
C LEU A 443 -12.68 6.67 -12.32
N LEU A 444 -12.27 5.51 -11.83
CA LEU A 444 -13.06 4.67 -10.95
C LEU A 444 -12.71 4.93 -9.48
N GLU A 445 -13.60 4.50 -8.60
CA GLU A 445 -13.37 4.43 -7.16
C GLU A 445 -12.18 3.52 -6.83
N LEU A 446 -11.50 3.83 -5.73
CA LEU A 446 -10.43 3.02 -5.18
C LEU A 446 -10.98 1.69 -4.70
N ASN A 447 -10.42 0.60 -5.19
CA ASN A 447 -10.68 -0.73 -4.62
C ASN A 447 -9.91 -0.94 -3.30
N GLY A 448 -10.21 -2.02 -2.58
CA GLY A 448 -9.58 -2.32 -1.28
C GLY A 448 -8.06 -2.32 -1.32
N GLY A 449 -7.45 -2.90 -2.34
CA GLY A 449 -5.99 -2.90 -2.52
C GLY A 449 -5.42 -1.51 -2.75
N GLN A 450 -6.06 -0.68 -3.59
CA GLN A 450 -5.62 0.70 -3.81
C GLN A 450 -5.80 1.58 -2.57
N ARG A 451 -6.83 1.33 -1.75
CA ARG A 451 -7.02 2.03 -0.47
C ARG A 451 -5.92 1.66 0.52
N ALA A 452 -5.63 0.38 0.68
CA ALA A 452 -4.52 -0.10 1.52
C ALA A 452 -3.19 0.48 1.06
N GLU A 453 -2.93 0.50 -0.26
CA GLU A 453 -1.72 1.11 -0.84
C GLU A 453 -1.64 2.62 -0.54
N LEU A 454 -2.75 3.37 -0.66
CA LEU A 454 -2.80 4.79 -0.31
C LEU A 454 -2.47 5.01 1.17
N ILE A 455 -3.12 4.25 2.05
CA ILE A 455 -2.93 4.33 3.50
C ILE A 455 -1.46 4.06 3.85
N HIS A 456 -0.88 3.00 3.28
CA HIS A 456 0.51 2.65 3.47
C HIS A 456 1.47 3.76 3.03
N LYS A 457 1.31 4.21 1.78
CA LYS A 457 2.10 5.30 1.18
C LYS A 457 2.04 6.59 1.96
N TRP A 458 0.85 6.93 2.49
CA TRP A 458 0.66 8.08 3.35
C TRP A 458 1.49 7.98 4.64
N HIS A 459 1.38 6.85 5.34
CA HIS A 459 2.09 6.64 6.61
C HIS A 459 3.61 6.50 6.40
N GLU A 460 4.04 5.91 5.28
CA GLU A 460 5.45 5.88 4.87
C GLU A 460 5.98 7.29 4.65
N ALA A 461 5.26 8.13 3.90
CA ALA A 461 5.64 9.52 3.66
C ALA A 461 5.69 10.33 4.97
N ALA A 462 4.73 10.13 5.87
CA ALA A 462 4.73 10.73 7.20
C ALA A 462 5.95 10.28 8.02
N ALA A 463 6.32 8.99 7.96
CA ALA A 463 7.50 8.45 8.62
C ALA A 463 8.81 9.01 8.05
N VAL A 464 8.89 9.23 6.72
CA VAL A 464 10.02 9.95 6.09
C VAL A 464 10.10 11.39 6.62
N GLY A 465 8.97 12.08 6.76
CA GLY A 465 8.90 13.40 7.39
C GLY A 465 9.51 13.40 8.79
N VAL A 466 9.10 12.46 9.64
CA VAL A 466 9.65 12.28 11.00
C VAL A 466 11.17 12.04 10.99
N ARG A 467 11.66 11.18 10.09
CA ARG A 467 13.11 10.89 9.95
C ARG A 467 13.92 12.09 9.49
N SER A 468 13.34 12.95 8.65
CA SER A 468 14.00 14.14 8.11
C SER A 468 14.02 15.33 9.08
N ALA A 469 13.13 15.31 10.08
CA ALA A 469 13.05 16.34 11.11
C ALA A 469 14.14 16.17 12.18
N ARG A 470 14.51 17.27 12.85
CA ARG A 470 15.57 17.28 13.88
C ARG A 470 15.08 16.78 15.24
N PHE A 471 14.54 15.57 15.29
CA PHE A 471 14.17 14.90 16.54
C PHE A 471 15.32 14.02 17.07
N GLY A 472 15.27 13.66 18.35
CA GLY A 472 16.17 12.64 18.90
C GLY A 472 15.86 11.25 18.34
N ALA A 473 16.83 10.32 18.39
CA ALA A 473 16.67 8.95 17.86
C ALA A 473 15.48 8.21 18.51
N GLU A 474 15.39 8.22 19.85
CA GLU A 474 14.29 7.58 20.59
C GLU A 474 12.93 8.20 20.30
N GLU A 475 12.86 9.53 20.12
CA GLU A 475 11.59 10.22 19.81
C GLU A 475 11.12 9.91 18.38
N SER A 476 12.06 9.80 17.44
CA SER A 476 11.79 9.41 16.07
C SER A 476 11.24 7.99 16.00
N GLU A 477 11.87 7.05 16.71
CA GLU A 477 11.46 5.65 16.77
C GLU A 477 10.06 5.49 17.38
N ARG A 478 9.77 6.16 18.51
CA ARG A 478 8.43 6.14 19.13
C ARG A 478 7.34 6.69 18.20
N ARG A 479 7.64 7.75 17.43
CA ARG A 479 6.68 8.32 16.47
C ARG A 479 6.45 7.42 15.27
N ILE A 480 7.50 6.80 14.74
CA ILE A 480 7.38 5.83 13.63
C ILE A 480 6.59 4.61 14.07
N SER A 481 6.85 4.07 15.27
CA SER A 481 6.05 2.98 15.84
C SER A 481 4.58 3.37 15.93
N ARG A 482 4.27 4.55 16.50
CA ARG A 482 2.89 5.05 16.58
C ARG A 482 2.23 5.20 15.21
N LEU A 483 2.94 5.66 14.18
CA LEU A 483 2.39 5.75 12.82
C LEU A 483 2.05 4.36 12.27
N THR A 484 2.88 3.36 12.55
CA THR A 484 2.65 1.96 12.15
C THR A 484 1.39 1.39 12.84
N ASP A 485 1.23 1.66 14.13
CA ASP A 485 0.03 1.25 14.88
C ASP A 485 -1.25 1.90 14.32
N LEU A 486 -1.15 3.19 13.97
CA LEU A 486 -2.25 3.95 13.40
C LEU A 486 -2.61 3.48 11.98
N GLU A 487 -1.62 3.09 11.17
CA GLU A 487 -1.83 2.49 9.86
C GLU A 487 -2.63 1.18 9.97
N ALA A 488 -2.18 0.28 10.85
CA ALA A 488 -2.82 -1.01 11.07
C ALA A 488 -4.23 -0.87 11.68
N ALA A 489 -4.44 0.11 12.56
CA ALA A 489 -5.75 0.39 13.12
C ALA A 489 -6.70 1.00 12.07
N LEU A 490 -6.26 1.97 11.28
CA LEU A 490 -7.09 2.61 10.25
C LEU A 490 -7.50 1.61 9.17
N THR A 491 -6.57 0.77 8.72
CA THR A 491 -6.84 -0.27 7.72
C THR A 491 -7.93 -1.21 8.20
N ARG A 492 -7.80 -1.75 9.42
CA ARG A 492 -8.84 -2.59 10.05
C ARG A 492 -10.18 -1.86 10.18
N HIS A 493 -10.18 -0.61 10.64
CA HIS A 493 -11.43 0.15 10.77
C HIS A 493 -12.15 0.37 9.43
N ILE A 494 -11.41 0.55 8.34
CA ILE A 494 -11.99 0.71 6.99
C ILE A 494 -12.47 -0.63 6.44
N GLU A 495 -11.79 -1.74 6.74
CA GLU A 495 -12.21 -3.09 6.34
C GLU A 495 -13.46 -3.56 7.11
N ASP A 496 -13.53 -3.26 8.41
CA ASP A 496 -14.63 -3.67 9.30
C ASP A 496 -15.89 -2.79 9.15
N SER A 497 -15.77 -1.60 8.52
CA SER A 497 -16.88 -0.64 8.39
C SER A 497 -17.19 -0.34 6.93
N GLU A 498 -18.34 -0.82 6.46
CA GLU A 498 -18.84 -0.55 5.10
C GLU A 498 -18.97 0.96 4.82
N ASP A 499 -19.45 1.75 5.79
CA ASP A 499 -19.55 3.21 5.67
C ASP A 499 -18.18 3.88 5.45
N LEU A 500 -17.18 3.51 6.26
CA LEU A 500 -15.83 4.08 6.13
C LEU A 500 -15.15 3.62 4.85
N SER A 501 -15.39 2.38 4.43
CA SER A 501 -14.95 1.83 3.15
C SER A 501 -15.52 2.60 1.96
N ALA A 502 -16.84 2.86 1.97
CA ALA A 502 -17.52 3.65 0.95
C ALA A 502 -17.04 5.12 0.94
N LEU A 503 -16.75 5.69 2.12
CA LEU A 503 -16.21 7.04 2.22
C LEU A 503 -14.76 7.12 1.71
N ALA A 504 -13.93 6.13 2.04
CA ALA A 504 -12.54 6.01 1.59
C ALA A 504 -12.40 5.61 0.11
N ALA A 505 -13.51 5.42 -0.60
CA ALA A 505 -13.51 5.03 -2.02
C ALA A 505 -12.95 6.11 -2.95
N THR A 506 -12.82 7.36 -2.50
CA THR A 506 -12.13 8.42 -3.26
C THR A 506 -10.77 8.75 -2.64
N PRO A 507 -9.72 8.99 -3.45
CA PRO A 507 -8.39 9.34 -2.95
C PRO A 507 -8.38 10.49 -1.95
N LEU A 508 -9.19 11.52 -2.22
CA LEU A 508 -9.27 12.69 -1.34
C LEU A 508 -9.82 12.36 0.04
N LEU A 509 -10.93 11.61 0.11
CA LEU A 509 -11.52 11.24 1.39
C LEU A 509 -10.63 10.23 2.15
N CYS A 510 -9.96 9.33 1.43
CA CYS A 510 -8.96 8.44 2.01
C CYS A 510 -7.78 9.22 2.62
N ALA A 511 -7.28 10.26 1.93
CA ALA A 511 -6.21 11.12 2.45
C ALA A 511 -6.67 11.92 3.68
N VAL A 512 -7.91 12.45 3.68
CA VAL A 512 -8.49 13.14 4.84
C VAL A 512 -8.62 12.19 6.03
N LEU A 513 -9.06 10.94 5.80
CA LEU A 513 -9.11 9.89 6.82
C LEU A 513 -7.72 9.64 7.42
N CYS A 514 -6.70 9.46 6.58
CA CYS A 514 -5.32 9.25 7.03
C CYS A 514 -4.84 10.41 7.91
N LYS A 515 -5.02 11.65 7.46
CA LYS A 515 -4.58 12.83 8.22
C LYS A 515 -5.33 13.00 9.54
N LEU A 516 -6.65 12.84 9.54
CA LEU A 516 -7.44 12.96 10.77
C LEU A 516 -7.08 11.86 11.77
N HIS A 517 -6.79 10.66 11.29
CA HIS A 517 -6.42 9.53 12.13
C HIS A 517 -5.03 9.73 12.76
N GLU A 518 -4.09 10.29 11.99
CA GLU A 518 -2.78 10.74 12.47
C GLU A 518 -2.91 11.78 13.61
N VAL A 519 -3.77 12.79 13.44
CA VAL A 519 -3.97 13.89 14.41
C VAL A 519 -4.67 13.42 15.69
N HIS A 520 -5.76 12.65 15.58
CA HIS A 520 -6.63 12.31 16.70
C HIS A 520 -6.37 10.94 17.34
N GLY A 521 -5.61 10.08 16.67
CA GLY A 521 -5.44 8.67 17.04
C GLY A 521 -6.72 7.84 16.86
N ALA A 522 -6.78 6.67 17.51
CA ALA A 522 -7.82 5.66 17.33
C ALA A 522 -9.22 5.98 17.95
N ARG A 523 -9.58 7.25 18.19
CA ARG A 523 -10.88 7.61 18.82
C ARG A 523 -12.03 7.66 17.81
N LEU A 524 -12.54 6.48 17.42
CA LEU A 524 -13.57 6.26 16.38
C LEU A 524 -14.82 7.17 16.41
N PRO A 525 -15.53 7.36 17.54
CA PRO A 525 -16.82 8.08 17.52
C PRO A 525 -16.69 9.58 17.18
N ARG A 526 -15.70 10.24 17.78
CA ARG A 526 -15.42 11.67 17.54
C ARG A 526 -14.76 11.89 16.18
N PHE A 527 -13.92 10.95 15.77
CA PHE A 527 -13.29 10.92 14.45
C PHE A 527 -14.33 10.96 13.32
N ARG A 528 -15.39 10.13 13.39
CA ARG A 528 -16.46 10.13 12.37
C ARG A 528 -17.14 11.50 12.24
N GLN A 529 -17.55 12.12 13.36
CA GLN A 529 -18.23 13.43 13.32
C GLN A 529 -17.37 14.52 12.68
N GLU A 530 -16.12 14.66 13.13
CA GLU A 530 -15.22 15.70 12.64
C GLU A 530 -14.89 15.50 11.15
N LEU A 531 -14.71 14.24 10.74
CA LEU A 531 -14.53 13.86 9.35
C LEU A 531 -15.69 14.33 8.46
N TYR A 532 -16.94 14.02 8.84
CA TYR A 532 -18.11 14.43 8.06
C TYR A 532 -18.28 15.94 8.05
N ALA A 533 -18.15 16.60 9.20
CA ALA A 533 -18.25 18.05 9.32
C ALA A 533 -17.24 18.77 8.40
N ARG A 534 -15.97 18.35 8.44
CA ARG A 534 -14.91 18.95 7.62
C ARG A 534 -15.08 18.64 6.15
N THR A 535 -15.46 17.42 5.81
CA THR A 535 -15.70 17.03 4.42
C THR A 535 -16.82 17.84 3.79
N ILE A 536 -17.95 18.02 4.50
CA ILE A 536 -19.09 18.81 4.03
C ILE A 536 -18.70 20.29 3.87
N ASN A 537 -18.03 20.89 4.86
CA ASN A 537 -17.61 22.28 4.76
C ASN A 537 -16.61 22.51 3.61
N MET A 538 -15.67 21.57 3.43
CA MET A 538 -14.73 21.57 2.32
C MET A 538 -15.45 21.47 0.96
N MET A 539 -16.52 20.68 0.86
CA MET A 539 -17.34 20.54 -0.34
C MET A 539 -18.26 21.74 -0.60
N LEU A 540 -18.60 22.54 0.42
CA LEU A 540 -19.57 23.65 0.31
C LEU A 540 -18.98 25.04 0.00
N GLY A 541 -17.69 25.28 0.24
CA GLY A 541 -17.09 26.57 -0.11
C GLY A 541 -15.59 26.76 0.14
N LEU A 542 -14.96 25.98 1.02
CA LEU A 542 -13.54 26.22 1.35
C LEU A 542 -12.58 25.95 0.16
N ARG A 543 -12.96 25.09 -0.80
CA ARG A 543 -12.12 24.83 -1.99
C ARG A 543 -12.18 25.92 -3.06
N ASP A 544 -13.31 26.60 -3.22
CA ASP A 544 -13.51 27.55 -4.32
C ASP A 544 -12.90 28.91 -3.96
N GLU A 545 -13.06 29.35 -2.71
CA GLU A 545 -12.47 30.59 -2.16
C GLU A 545 -10.93 30.55 -2.14
N GLU A 546 -10.33 29.42 -1.75
CA GLU A 546 -8.86 29.25 -1.72
C GLU A 546 -8.24 29.03 -3.12
N ARG A 547 -9.05 28.77 -4.16
CA ARG A 547 -8.60 28.50 -5.54
C ARG A 547 -8.90 29.61 -6.54
N ASP A 548 -9.30 30.81 -6.08
CA ASP A 548 -9.69 31.94 -6.93
C ASP A 548 -10.82 31.60 -7.96
N VAL A 549 -11.65 30.60 -7.67
CA VAL A 549 -12.75 30.19 -8.56
C VAL A 549 -13.96 31.12 -8.32
N PRO A 550 -14.57 31.74 -9.34
CA PRO A 550 -15.76 32.58 -9.15
C PRO A 550 -16.92 31.76 -8.60
N ASP A 551 -17.41 32.10 -7.41
CA ASP A 551 -18.56 31.46 -6.77
C ASP A 551 -19.87 31.82 -7.50
N PRO A 552 -20.73 30.85 -7.88
CA PRO A 552 -22.03 31.13 -8.49
C PRO A 552 -23.05 31.73 -7.51
N LEU A 553 -22.85 31.57 -6.19
CA LEU A 553 -23.74 32.05 -5.14
C LEU A 553 -22.98 32.95 -4.13
N PRO A 554 -22.32 34.05 -4.55
CA PRO A 554 -21.44 34.86 -3.70
C PRO A 554 -22.15 35.54 -2.51
N HIS A 555 -23.48 35.61 -2.52
CA HIS A 555 -24.28 36.17 -1.42
C HIS A 555 -24.84 35.10 -0.46
N LEU A 556 -24.58 33.82 -0.73
CA LEU A 556 -24.90 32.72 0.18
C LEU A 556 -23.61 32.18 0.78
N ASP A 557 -23.40 32.38 2.08
CA ASP A 557 -22.23 31.83 2.78
C ASP A 557 -22.32 30.29 2.96
N VAL A 558 -21.23 29.68 3.40
CA VAL A 558 -21.13 28.22 3.62
C VAL A 558 -22.15 27.74 4.66
N ASP A 559 -22.44 28.53 5.69
CA ASP A 559 -23.36 28.16 6.76
C ASP A 559 -24.81 28.18 6.28
N GLN A 560 -25.18 29.14 5.43
CA GLN A 560 -26.48 29.23 4.76
C GLN A 560 -26.67 28.07 3.78
N ARG A 561 -25.67 27.74 2.95
CA ARG A 561 -25.71 26.57 2.06
C ARG A 561 -25.87 25.27 2.86
N ARG A 562 -25.12 25.14 3.95
CA ARG A 562 -25.25 24.00 4.88
C ARG A 562 -26.65 23.95 5.48
N ALA A 563 -27.22 25.08 5.89
CA ALA A 563 -28.58 25.13 6.44
C ALA A 563 -29.67 24.74 5.43
N ILE A 564 -29.48 25.02 4.13
CA ILE A 564 -30.36 24.57 3.05
C ILE A 564 -30.24 23.06 2.87
N LEU A 565 -29.01 22.52 2.76
CA LEU A 565 -28.79 21.09 2.60
C LEU A 565 -29.24 20.27 3.83
N SER A 566 -29.00 20.77 5.05
CA SER A 566 -29.52 20.18 6.29
C SER A 566 -31.04 20.09 6.27
N TRP A 567 -31.72 21.14 5.84
CA TRP A 567 -33.18 21.15 5.73
C TRP A 567 -33.70 20.09 4.75
N ILE A 568 -33.09 19.99 3.57
CA ILE A 568 -33.44 18.96 2.56
C ILE A 568 -33.17 17.54 3.10
N ALA A 569 -32.02 17.34 3.77
CA ALA A 569 -31.67 16.05 4.37
C ALA A 569 -32.67 15.65 5.46
N GLY A 570 -33.04 16.60 6.35
CA GLY A 570 -34.02 16.37 7.40
C GLY A 570 -35.40 16.00 6.86
N TYR A 571 -35.82 16.62 5.74
CA TYR A 571 -37.04 16.24 5.02
C TYR A 571 -36.97 14.82 4.47
N LEU A 572 -35.95 14.50 3.68
CA LEU A 572 -35.76 13.17 3.08
C LEU A 572 -35.75 12.06 4.15
N THR A 573 -34.99 12.25 5.22
CA THR A 573 -34.90 11.29 6.32
C THR A 573 -36.23 11.13 7.07
N THR A 574 -37.00 12.20 7.25
CA THR A 574 -38.32 12.13 7.91
C THR A 574 -39.35 11.39 7.06
N GLU A 575 -39.34 11.60 5.74
CA GLU A 575 -40.25 10.92 4.81
C GLU A 575 -39.81 9.50 4.45
N GLY A 576 -38.58 9.09 4.84
CA GLY A 576 -38.01 7.79 4.48
C GLY A 576 -37.59 7.71 3.00
N GLU A 577 -37.41 8.86 2.36
CA GLU A 577 -37.08 8.98 0.94
C GLU A 577 -35.55 9.05 0.74
N ARG A 578 -35.08 8.49 -0.38
CA ARG A 578 -33.66 8.52 -0.78
C ARG A 578 -33.38 9.50 -1.90
N GLU A 579 -34.41 9.87 -2.65
CA GLU A 579 -34.33 10.74 -3.81
C GLU A 579 -35.42 11.81 -3.70
N ILE A 580 -35.15 12.98 -4.26
CA ILE A 580 -36.08 14.11 -4.29
C ILE A 580 -36.22 14.58 -5.74
N THR A 581 -37.44 14.82 -6.19
CA THR A 581 -37.67 15.39 -7.53
C THR A 581 -37.18 16.83 -7.59
N LEU A 582 -36.78 17.30 -8.78
CA LEU A 582 -36.30 18.67 -8.97
C LEU A 582 -37.33 19.71 -8.49
N GLN A 583 -38.60 19.52 -8.82
CA GLN A 583 -39.69 20.39 -8.36
C GLN A 583 -39.80 20.40 -6.83
N ARG A 584 -39.77 19.22 -6.19
CA ARG A 584 -39.93 19.12 -4.74
C ARG A 584 -38.73 19.70 -4.00
N PHE A 585 -37.53 19.57 -4.58
CA PHE A 585 -36.33 20.20 -4.07
C PHE A 585 -36.50 21.72 -4.04
N ASP A 586 -36.94 22.31 -5.16
CA ASP A 586 -37.13 23.75 -5.27
C ASP A 586 -38.17 24.27 -4.27
N GLU A 587 -39.32 23.60 -4.17
CA GLU A 587 -40.37 23.93 -3.18
C GLU A 587 -39.81 23.98 -1.75
N LYS A 588 -38.93 23.02 -1.40
CA LYS A 588 -38.33 22.94 -0.06
C LYS A 588 -37.24 23.98 0.15
N VAL A 589 -36.48 24.33 -0.89
CA VAL A 589 -35.52 25.43 -0.83
C VAL A 589 -36.25 26.76 -0.64
N GLU A 590 -37.32 27.03 -1.39
CA GLU A 590 -38.15 28.24 -1.22
C GLU A 590 -38.77 28.35 0.18
N GLU A 591 -39.18 27.23 0.77
CA GLU A 591 -39.61 27.18 2.17
C GLU A 591 -38.49 27.60 3.13
N ARG A 592 -37.26 27.16 2.87
CA ARG A 592 -36.11 27.46 3.72
C ARG A 592 -35.60 28.89 3.54
N LEU A 593 -35.57 29.40 2.32
CA LEU A 593 -35.15 30.76 1.99
C LEU A 593 -35.95 31.80 2.76
N ARG A 594 -37.27 31.60 2.92
CA ARG A 594 -38.13 32.47 3.75
C ARG A 594 -37.69 32.62 5.21
N SER A 595 -36.86 31.70 5.71
CA SER A 595 -36.31 31.72 7.06
C SER A 595 -34.83 32.14 7.14
N LEU A 596 -34.15 32.24 6.00
CA LEU A 596 -32.80 32.77 5.87
C LEU A 596 -32.93 34.28 5.54
N GLY A 597 -32.05 35.14 6.07
CA GLY A 597 -32.21 36.60 5.98
C GLY A 597 -32.31 37.16 4.55
N ARG A 598 -32.53 38.47 4.41
CA ARG A 598 -32.83 39.16 3.13
C ARG A 598 -31.86 38.89 1.97
N ASP A 599 -30.60 38.56 2.25
CA ASP A 599 -29.60 38.29 1.22
C ASP A 599 -29.83 36.94 0.49
N ALA A 600 -30.55 36.01 1.13
CA ALA A 600 -30.88 34.69 0.57
C ALA A 600 -31.98 34.76 -0.50
N ASP A 601 -32.84 35.79 -0.49
CA ASP A 601 -33.90 36.03 -1.48
C ASP A 601 -33.36 36.51 -2.85
N THR A 602 -32.03 36.70 -2.95
CA THR A 602 -31.36 37.16 -4.18
C THR A 602 -31.35 36.10 -5.28
N TYR A 603 -31.45 34.81 -4.92
CA TYR A 603 -31.38 33.69 -5.86
C TYR A 603 -32.68 32.89 -5.86
N THR A 604 -33.05 32.40 -7.03
CA THR A 604 -34.13 31.42 -7.18
C THR A 604 -33.70 30.06 -6.64
N ALA A 605 -34.68 29.22 -6.26
CA ALA A 605 -34.40 27.87 -5.82
C ALA A 605 -33.72 27.02 -6.91
N GLU A 606 -34.05 27.26 -8.18
CA GLU A 606 -33.41 26.63 -9.34
C GLU A 606 -31.92 27.00 -9.45
N GLU A 607 -31.56 28.28 -9.28
CA GLU A 607 -30.16 28.72 -9.29
C GLU A 607 -29.35 28.06 -8.15
N ILE A 608 -29.94 27.97 -6.95
CA ILE A 608 -29.33 27.31 -5.80
C ILE A 608 -29.14 25.82 -6.06
N ARG A 609 -30.19 25.14 -6.54
CA ARG A 609 -30.14 23.72 -6.91
C ARG A 609 -29.01 23.46 -7.89
N GLU A 610 -28.92 24.27 -8.94
CA GLU A 610 -27.97 24.06 -10.02
C GLU A 610 -26.53 24.33 -9.60
N ALA A 611 -26.30 25.36 -8.78
CA ALA A 611 -25.01 25.63 -8.17
C ALA A 611 -24.56 24.50 -7.23
N LEU A 612 -25.46 24.03 -6.34
CA LEU A 612 -25.15 22.94 -5.41
C LEU A 612 -24.89 21.61 -6.15
N ARG A 613 -25.67 21.31 -7.20
CA ARG A 613 -25.50 20.13 -8.06
C ARG A 613 -24.15 20.16 -8.79
N LYS A 614 -23.87 21.22 -9.56
CA LYS A 614 -22.66 21.31 -10.40
C LYS A 614 -21.36 21.38 -9.59
N ARG A 615 -21.37 22.00 -8.40
CA ARG A 615 -20.12 22.35 -7.68
C ARG A 615 -19.87 21.61 -6.38
N SER A 616 -20.88 21.36 -5.55
CA SER A 616 -20.63 20.82 -4.19
C SER A 616 -20.17 19.37 -4.20
N GLY A 617 -20.68 18.54 -5.13
CA GLY A 617 -20.46 17.09 -5.10
C GLY A 617 -21.19 16.35 -3.97
N LEU A 618 -21.99 17.07 -3.17
CA LEU A 618 -22.85 16.49 -2.13
C LEU A 618 -24.18 15.98 -2.69
N LEU A 619 -24.63 16.55 -3.81
CA LEU A 619 -25.82 16.12 -4.55
C LEU A 619 -25.41 15.52 -5.89
N VAL A 620 -26.07 14.43 -6.27
CA VAL A 620 -25.90 13.75 -7.57
C VAL A 620 -27.26 13.50 -8.19
N ALA A 621 -27.32 13.47 -9.53
CA ALA A 621 -28.56 13.21 -10.26
C ALA A 621 -28.66 11.73 -10.68
N PRO A 622 -29.49 10.89 -10.03
CA PRO A 622 -29.68 9.49 -10.44
C PRO A 622 -30.52 9.36 -11.72
N SER A 623 -31.39 10.33 -11.99
CA SER A 623 -32.16 10.48 -13.24
C SER A 623 -32.22 11.97 -13.64
N GLU A 624 -32.82 12.29 -14.79
CA GLU A 624 -32.89 13.68 -15.25
C GLU A 624 -33.75 14.57 -14.34
N ASP A 625 -34.72 13.98 -13.63
CA ASP A 625 -35.75 14.71 -12.88
C ASP A 625 -35.62 14.56 -11.35
N SER A 626 -34.50 14.01 -10.87
CA SER A 626 -34.31 13.70 -9.46
C SER A 626 -32.89 13.98 -8.97
N LEU A 627 -32.76 14.24 -7.66
CA LEU A 627 -31.49 14.39 -6.95
C LEU A 627 -31.44 13.46 -5.74
N ARG A 628 -30.23 13.08 -5.34
CA ARG A 628 -29.96 12.43 -4.06
C ARG A 628 -28.62 12.89 -3.49
N PHE A 629 -28.39 12.64 -2.20
CA PHE A 629 -27.07 12.82 -1.63
C PHE A 629 -26.08 11.80 -2.22
N SER A 630 -24.83 12.23 -2.41
CA SER A 630 -23.75 11.37 -2.94
C SER A 630 -23.51 10.16 -2.05
N HIS A 631 -23.56 10.36 -0.73
CA HIS A 631 -23.53 9.30 0.28
C HIS A 631 -24.66 9.45 1.29
N ARG A 632 -25.23 8.31 1.71
CA ARG A 632 -26.28 8.27 2.74
C ARG A 632 -25.81 8.87 4.07
N THR A 633 -24.58 8.61 4.48
CA THR A 633 -24.08 9.11 5.76
C THR A 633 -23.91 10.64 5.78
N PHE A 634 -23.70 11.29 4.62
CA PHE A 634 -23.79 12.77 4.52
C PHE A 634 -25.22 13.26 4.74
N GLN A 635 -26.21 12.58 4.16
CA GLN A 635 -27.62 12.85 4.43
C GLN A 635 -27.91 12.68 5.93
N ASP A 636 -27.48 11.59 6.56
CA ASP A 636 -27.75 11.32 7.99
C ASP A 636 -27.10 12.39 8.89
N TYR A 637 -25.88 12.81 8.60
CA TYR A 637 -25.20 13.89 9.32
C TYR A 637 -25.95 15.22 9.18
N LEU A 638 -26.35 15.59 7.97
CA LEU A 638 -27.05 16.84 7.67
C LEU A 638 -28.49 16.85 8.22
N ALA A 639 -29.17 15.70 8.18
CA ALA A 639 -30.48 15.50 8.78
C ALA A 639 -30.41 15.66 10.30
N ALA A 640 -29.38 15.08 10.94
CA ALA A 640 -29.13 15.29 12.35
C ALA A 640 -28.91 16.78 12.68
N THR A 641 -28.16 17.52 11.85
CA THR A 641 -27.96 18.97 12.00
C THR A 641 -29.26 19.75 11.98
N ASP A 642 -30.15 19.47 11.01
CA ASP A 642 -31.46 20.12 10.94
C ASP A 642 -32.35 19.77 12.13
N MET A 643 -32.38 18.50 12.53
CA MET A 643 -33.23 18.05 13.64
C MET A 643 -32.76 18.60 14.99
N VAL A 644 -31.45 18.73 15.22
CA VAL A 644 -30.90 19.39 16.41
C VAL A 644 -31.24 20.88 16.38
N ALA A 645 -31.05 21.56 15.23
CA ALA A 645 -31.37 22.98 15.10
C ALA A 645 -32.86 23.29 15.37
N ARG A 646 -33.77 22.42 14.96
CA ARG A 646 -35.22 22.53 15.23
C ARG A 646 -35.65 21.95 16.58
N ARG A 647 -34.71 21.43 17.39
CA ARG A 647 -34.97 20.73 18.66
C ARG A 647 -35.98 19.59 18.52
N ALA A 648 -35.95 18.85 17.41
CA ALA A 648 -36.85 17.73 17.10
C ALA A 648 -36.54 16.44 17.89
N PHE A 649 -36.10 16.57 19.14
CA PHE A 649 -35.64 15.46 19.99
C PHE A 649 -36.72 14.41 20.27
N GLY A 650 -37.99 14.84 20.33
CA GLY A 650 -39.13 13.93 20.50
C GLY A 650 -39.35 13.01 19.29
N GLN A 651 -39.04 13.49 18.08
CA GLN A 651 -39.09 12.72 16.84
C GLN A 651 -37.90 11.76 16.78
N LEU A 652 -36.68 12.26 17.00
CA LEU A 652 -35.47 11.45 17.09
C LEU A 652 -35.64 10.27 18.08
N ALA A 653 -36.06 10.56 19.31
CA ALA A 653 -36.32 9.53 20.31
C ALA A 653 -37.43 8.55 19.89
N GLY A 654 -38.40 8.99 19.08
CA GLY A 654 -39.47 8.17 18.54
C GLY A 654 -38.99 7.12 17.53
N HIS A 655 -37.99 7.46 16.70
CA HIS A 655 -37.39 6.57 15.71
C HIS A 655 -36.25 5.69 16.26
N SER A 656 -35.97 5.73 17.57
CA SER A 656 -34.87 4.96 18.16
C SER A 656 -34.99 3.43 18.09
N GLY A 657 -36.17 2.91 17.73
CA GLY A 657 -36.37 1.49 17.47
C GLY A 657 -36.14 1.07 16.01
N ASP A 658 -35.90 2.05 15.13
CA ASP A 658 -35.68 1.87 13.70
C ASP A 658 -34.17 1.87 13.41
N GLU A 659 -33.68 0.79 12.84
CA GLU A 659 -32.26 0.60 12.53
C GLU A 659 -31.76 1.61 11.47
N THR A 660 -32.66 2.13 10.62
CA THR A 660 -32.30 3.11 9.59
C THR A 660 -31.92 4.49 10.14
N TRP A 661 -32.28 4.77 11.40
CA TRP A 661 -32.03 6.04 12.09
C TRP A 661 -30.79 6.03 12.98
N GLY A 662 -30.07 4.90 13.07
CA GLY A 662 -28.95 4.73 13.99
C GLY A 662 -27.90 5.85 13.89
N ASP A 663 -27.45 6.18 12.68
CA ASP A 663 -26.45 7.24 12.47
C ASP A 663 -26.99 8.64 12.71
N VAL A 664 -28.25 8.91 12.34
CA VAL A 664 -28.92 10.18 12.62
C VAL A 664 -28.94 10.45 14.12
N LEU A 665 -29.23 9.44 14.95
CA LEU A 665 -29.25 9.57 16.42
C LEU A 665 -27.85 9.84 16.99
N ARG A 666 -26.83 9.11 16.51
CA ARG A 666 -25.43 9.29 16.93
C ARG A 666 -24.90 10.67 16.53
N PHE A 667 -25.15 11.11 15.31
CA PHE A 667 -24.78 12.44 14.85
C PHE A 667 -25.54 13.53 15.60
N ALA A 668 -26.84 13.37 15.85
CA ALA A 668 -27.61 14.33 16.62
C ALA A 668 -27.03 14.49 18.03
N MET A 669 -26.74 13.38 18.71
CA MET A 669 -26.11 13.40 20.04
C MET A 669 -24.74 14.11 20.02
N SER A 670 -23.96 13.92 18.94
CA SER A 670 -22.65 14.56 18.79
C SER A 670 -22.70 16.07 18.56
N GLN A 671 -23.82 16.57 18.04
CA GLN A 671 -24.02 17.99 17.73
C GLN A 671 -24.77 18.75 18.85
N CYS A 672 -25.31 18.05 19.85
CA CYS A 672 -25.97 18.65 21.00
C CYS A 672 -24.98 19.36 21.94
N ASN A 673 -25.38 20.54 22.43
CA ASN A 673 -24.79 21.12 23.64
C ASN A 673 -25.34 20.42 24.90
N LEU A 674 -24.84 20.76 26.09
CA LEU A 674 -25.27 20.13 27.35
C LEU A 674 -26.79 20.17 27.60
N ALA A 675 -27.45 21.30 27.31
CA ALA A 675 -28.89 21.45 27.53
C ALA A 675 -29.71 20.61 26.55
N ASP A 676 -29.28 20.57 25.29
CA ASP A 676 -29.89 19.77 24.23
C ASP A 676 -29.71 18.27 24.47
N THR A 677 -28.54 17.84 24.95
CA THR A 677 -28.30 16.46 25.39
C THR A 677 -29.28 16.06 26.49
N GLY A 678 -29.46 16.90 27.52
CA GLY A 678 -30.39 16.63 28.62
C GLY A 678 -31.83 16.47 28.14
N GLU A 679 -32.31 17.36 27.28
CA GLU A 679 -33.65 17.25 26.68
C GLU A 679 -33.77 16.00 25.80
N PHE A 680 -32.76 15.70 24.99
CA PHE A 680 -32.79 14.53 24.12
C PHE A 680 -32.88 13.22 24.92
N VAL A 681 -32.08 13.08 25.99
CA VAL A 681 -32.16 11.93 26.91
C VAL A 681 -33.51 11.88 27.62
N ALA A 682 -34.06 13.02 28.04
CA ALA A 682 -35.40 13.08 28.64
C ALA A 682 -36.48 12.54 27.67
N GLN A 683 -36.39 12.88 26.38
CA GLN A 683 -37.28 12.37 25.33
C GLN A 683 -37.14 10.85 25.13
N PHE A 684 -35.92 10.32 25.07
CA PHE A 684 -35.67 8.87 25.04
C PHE A 684 -36.36 8.16 26.21
N ARG A 685 -36.14 8.65 27.44
CA ARG A 685 -36.72 8.08 28.66
C ARG A 685 -38.24 8.14 28.65
N ARG A 686 -38.82 9.24 28.18
CA ARG A 686 -40.27 9.40 28.03
C ARG A 686 -40.83 8.37 27.05
N LYS A 687 -40.24 8.23 25.86
CA LYS A 687 -40.69 7.27 24.84
C LYS A 687 -40.53 5.81 25.31
N LEU A 688 -39.40 5.47 25.95
CA LEU A 688 -39.16 4.13 26.52
C LEU A 688 -40.21 3.71 27.57
N ARG A 689 -40.79 4.66 28.32
CA ARG A 689 -41.89 4.39 29.27
C ARG A 689 -43.21 4.05 28.58
N LEU A 690 -43.43 4.60 27.39
CA LEU A 690 -44.67 4.41 26.63
C LEU A 690 -44.68 3.11 25.81
N VAL A 691 -43.50 2.60 25.41
CA VAL A 691 -43.40 1.38 24.59
C VAL A 691 -43.65 0.13 25.45
N THR A 692 -44.70 -0.63 25.13
CA THR A 692 -45.06 -1.90 25.79
C THR A 692 -44.36 -3.12 25.20
N ASP A 693 -44.05 -3.08 23.90
CA ASP A 693 -43.31 -4.14 23.19
C ASP A 693 -41.89 -4.28 23.75
N ARG A 694 -41.55 -5.49 24.19
CA ARG A 694 -40.25 -5.78 24.83
C ARG A 694 -39.09 -5.76 23.83
N THR A 695 -39.30 -6.20 22.59
CA THR A 695 -38.28 -6.24 21.54
C THR A 695 -37.98 -4.82 21.07
N LEU A 696 -39.01 -4.02 20.79
CA LEU A 696 -38.85 -2.62 20.43
C LEU A 696 -38.16 -1.83 21.55
N ARG A 697 -38.59 -2.03 22.80
CA ARG A 697 -37.96 -1.39 23.97
C ARG A 697 -36.49 -1.77 24.13
N ALA A 698 -36.10 -3.01 23.80
CA ALA A 698 -34.70 -3.44 23.81
C ALA A 698 -33.90 -2.70 22.74
N ARG A 699 -34.39 -2.67 21.49
CA ARG A 699 -33.75 -1.93 20.38
C ARG A 699 -33.55 -0.45 20.70
N MET A 700 -34.58 0.20 21.22
CA MET A 700 -34.49 1.62 21.63
C MET A 700 -33.44 1.86 22.72
N ARG A 701 -33.27 0.92 23.66
CA ARG A 701 -32.23 1.03 24.70
C ARG A 701 -30.83 0.88 24.11
N LEU A 702 -30.65 -0.04 23.17
CA LEU A 702 -29.38 -0.22 22.46
C LEU A 702 -29.05 1.02 21.63
N ALA A 703 -30.01 1.56 20.87
CA ALA A 703 -29.84 2.79 20.11
C ALA A 703 -29.46 3.98 21.02
N ALA A 704 -30.18 4.16 22.13
CA ALA A 704 -29.87 5.22 23.09
C ALA A 704 -28.49 5.04 23.75
N GLY A 705 -28.12 3.79 24.07
CA GLY A 705 -26.79 3.45 24.57
C GLY A 705 -25.67 3.76 23.57
N SER A 706 -25.87 3.41 22.30
CA SER A 706 -24.91 3.68 21.23
C SER A 706 -24.63 5.18 20.99
N CYS A 707 -25.49 6.06 21.51
CA CYS A 707 -25.28 7.50 21.45
C CYS A 707 -24.30 8.02 22.54
N ILE A 708 -24.07 7.26 23.62
CA ILE A 708 -23.24 7.72 24.76
C ILE A 708 -21.83 8.15 24.30
N PRO A 709 -21.08 7.35 23.49
CA PRO A 709 -19.73 7.72 23.09
C PRO A 709 -19.66 8.96 22.19
N TYR A 710 -20.78 9.34 21.58
CA TYR A 710 -20.89 10.48 20.68
C TYR A 710 -21.16 11.79 21.42
N ALA A 711 -21.67 11.75 22.66
CA ALA A 711 -21.98 12.95 23.41
C ALA A 711 -20.71 13.71 23.81
N VAL A 712 -20.57 14.96 23.33
CA VAL A 712 -19.45 15.84 23.74
C VAL A 712 -19.61 16.24 25.20
N GLN A 713 -20.84 16.54 25.61
CA GLN A 713 -21.20 16.92 26.98
C GLN A 713 -22.46 16.16 27.39
N MET A 714 -22.40 15.44 28.51
CA MET A 714 -23.53 14.71 29.08
C MET A 714 -23.38 14.67 30.61
N VAL A 715 -24.48 14.90 31.32
CA VAL A 715 -24.50 14.78 32.79
C VAL A 715 -24.36 13.31 33.18
N GLU A 716 -23.57 13.05 34.21
CA GLU A 716 -23.28 11.70 34.73
C GLU A 716 -24.55 10.88 35.04
N ALA A 717 -25.60 11.53 35.55
CA ALA A 717 -26.89 10.87 35.84
C ALA A 717 -27.57 10.32 34.58
N ASP A 718 -27.51 11.05 33.46
CA ASP A 718 -28.11 10.65 32.20
C ASP A 718 -27.29 9.54 31.53
N ARG A 719 -25.97 9.70 31.52
CA ARG A 719 -25.01 8.67 31.07
C ARG A 719 -25.24 7.33 31.76
N ARG A 720 -25.29 7.34 33.10
CA ARG A 720 -25.58 6.15 33.91
C ARG A 720 -26.96 5.56 33.63
N ALA A 721 -27.98 6.40 33.41
CA ALA A 721 -29.32 5.93 33.11
C ALA A 721 -29.40 5.19 31.77
N LEU A 722 -28.73 5.70 30.73
CA LEU A 722 -28.65 5.05 29.43
C LEU A 722 -27.86 3.74 29.50
N ALA A 723 -26.66 3.77 30.09
CA ALA A 723 -25.81 2.58 30.24
C ALA A 723 -26.50 1.47 31.07
N SER A 724 -27.17 1.83 32.17
CA SER A 724 -27.97 0.88 32.97
C SER A 724 -29.13 0.27 32.18
N GLY A 725 -29.72 1.01 31.23
CA GLY A 725 -30.73 0.50 30.30
C GLY A 725 -30.17 -0.61 29.38
N VAL A 726 -28.96 -0.41 28.86
CA VAL A 726 -28.25 -1.40 28.04
C VAL A 726 -27.88 -2.62 28.88
N ALA A 727 -27.27 -2.43 30.05
CA ALA A 727 -26.89 -3.50 30.97
C ALA A 727 -28.08 -4.41 31.34
N LYS A 728 -29.26 -3.83 31.65
CA LYS A 728 -30.49 -4.60 31.90
C LYS A 728 -30.93 -5.43 30.71
N THR A 729 -30.74 -4.91 29.50
CA THR A 729 -31.10 -5.59 28.26
C THR A 729 -30.13 -6.74 27.99
N PHE A 730 -28.83 -6.54 28.25
CA PHE A 730 -27.78 -7.54 28.18
C PHE A 730 -28.06 -8.70 29.17
N PHE A 731 -28.22 -8.42 30.47
CA PHE A 731 -28.51 -9.44 31.48
C PHE A 731 -29.77 -10.25 31.15
N SER A 732 -30.85 -9.58 30.69
CA SER A 732 -32.07 -10.30 30.30
C SER A 732 -31.85 -11.22 29.10
N ALA A 733 -30.95 -10.87 28.18
CA ALA A 733 -30.74 -11.63 26.96
C ALA A 733 -29.81 -12.82 27.19
N VAL A 734 -28.76 -12.66 28.01
CA VAL A 734 -27.90 -13.77 28.50
C VAL A 734 -28.73 -14.78 29.28
N LYS A 735 -29.51 -14.34 30.29
CA LYS A 735 -30.33 -15.23 31.13
C LYS A 735 -31.36 -16.06 30.33
N LYS A 736 -31.81 -15.55 29.18
CA LYS A 736 -32.76 -16.24 28.30
C LYS A 736 -32.08 -17.10 27.23
N ARG A 737 -30.75 -17.19 27.22
CA ARG A 737 -29.94 -17.89 26.21
C ARG A 737 -30.26 -17.43 24.78
N ARG A 738 -30.41 -16.12 24.60
CA ARG A 738 -30.75 -15.49 23.31
C ARG A 738 -29.60 -14.68 22.70
N LEU A 739 -28.39 -14.82 23.22
CA LEU A 739 -27.19 -14.17 22.68
C LEU A 739 -26.30 -15.20 21.99
N GLY A 740 -25.93 -14.91 20.74
CA GLY A 740 -24.69 -15.39 20.14
C GLY A 740 -23.52 -14.44 20.44
N THR A 741 -22.30 -14.86 20.12
CA THR A 741 -21.10 -14.02 20.24
C THR A 741 -21.13 -12.81 19.31
N SER A 742 -21.71 -12.96 18.11
CA SER A 742 -21.89 -11.86 17.13
C SER A 742 -22.83 -10.75 17.62
N ASP A 743 -23.69 -11.04 18.59
CA ASP A 743 -24.67 -10.09 19.13
C ASP A 743 -24.05 -9.12 20.14
N LEU A 744 -22.79 -9.31 20.55
CA LEU A 744 -22.14 -8.48 21.58
C LEU A 744 -21.85 -7.05 21.10
N ASN A 745 -21.59 -6.86 19.82
CA ASN A 745 -21.21 -5.56 19.24
C ASN A 745 -22.28 -4.47 19.47
N GLN A 746 -23.56 -4.84 19.40
CA GLN A 746 -24.66 -3.88 19.64
C GLN A 746 -24.72 -3.38 21.09
N TYR A 747 -24.20 -4.16 22.05
CA TYR A 747 -24.08 -3.76 23.45
C TYR A 747 -22.79 -2.97 23.67
N ALA A 748 -21.67 -3.46 23.12
CA ALA A 748 -20.36 -2.81 23.19
C ALA A 748 -20.37 -1.39 22.62
N ALA A 749 -21.29 -1.10 21.68
CA ALA A 749 -21.52 0.25 21.15
C ALA A 749 -21.83 1.32 22.21
N ALA A 750 -22.27 0.94 23.41
CA ALA A 750 -22.43 1.88 24.53
C ALA A 750 -21.10 2.35 25.16
N GLY A 751 -19.99 1.71 24.79
CA GLY A 751 -18.64 2.05 25.24
C GLY A 751 -18.37 1.72 26.70
N PRO A 752 -17.31 2.30 27.28
CA PRO A 752 -16.86 2.00 28.64
C PRO A 752 -17.88 2.24 29.75
N ASP A 753 -18.83 3.15 29.55
CA ASP A 753 -19.89 3.44 30.52
C ASP A 753 -20.79 2.22 30.78
N LEU A 754 -20.88 1.30 29.81
CA LEU A 754 -21.56 0.02 30.02
C LEU A 754 -20.86 -0.83 31.08
N LEU A 755 -19.52 -0.85 31.10
CA LEU A 755 -18.76 -1.65 32.08
C LEU A 755 -19.04 -1.16 33.50
N SER A 756 -19.02 0.16 33.73
CA SER A 756 -19.39 0.74 35.02
C SER A 756 -20.85 0.42 35.41
N ALA A 757 -21.77 0.36 34.44
CA ALA A 757 -23.15 -0.04 34.71
C ALA A 757 -23.28 -1.53 35.04
N LEU A 758 -22.49 -2.40 34.39
CA LEU A 758 -22.43 -3.83 34.70
C LEU A 758 -21.93 -4.06 36.14
N GLU A 759 -20.89 -3.34 36.59
CA GLU A 759 -20.34 -3.46 37.95
C GLU A 759 -21.40 -3.29 39.05
N THR A 760 -22.35 -2.38 38.85
CA THR A 760 -23.41 -2.12 39.83
C THR A 760 -24.50 -3.19 39.90
N GLY A 761 -24.55 -4.11 38.94
CA GLY A 761 -25.64 -5.09 38.80
C GLY A 761 -25.18 -6.52 38.54
N PHE A 762 -23.88 -6.80 38.66
CA PHE A 762 -23.26 -8.09 38.36
C PHE A 762 -22.35 -8.52 39.51
N GLU A 763 -22.46 -9.79 39.88
CA GLU A 763 -21.56 -10.48 40.82
C GLU A 763 -20.95 -11.67 40.08
N TRP A 764 -19.68 -11.99 40.37
CA TRP A 764 -18.89 -13.03 39.68
C TRP A 764 -19.28 -14.48 40.05
N GLU A 765 -20.57 -14.72 40.35
CA GLU A 765 -21.07 -16.03 40.81
C GLU A 765 -21.67 -16.89 39.69
N ASP A 766 -22.28 -16.28 38.67
CA ASP A 766 -22.90 -16.99 37.54
C ASP A 766 -21.87 -17.26 36.44
N SER A 767 -21.39 -18.50 36.34
CA SER A 767 -20.36 -18.92 35.39
C SER A 767 -20.70 -18.62 33.93
N THR A 768 -21.98 -18.68 33.53
CA THR A 768 -22.39 -18.34 32.16
C THR A 768 -22.28 -16.84 31.94
N LEU A 769 -22.77 -16.05 32.90
CA LEU A 769 -22.74 -14.59 32.79
C LEU A 769 -21.31 -14.04 32.83
N CYS A 770 -20.42 -14.62 33.65
CA CYS A 770 -19.00 -14.28 33.68
C CYS A 770 -18.36 -14.37 32.28
N VAL A 771 -18.62 -15.44 31.54
CA VAL A 771 -18.10 -15.61 30.17
C VAL A 771 -18.58 -14.49 29.24
N TYR A 772 -19.89 -14.21 29.20
CA TYR A 772 -20.42 -13.17 28.31
C TYR A 772 -19.95 -11.77 28.71
N VAL A 773 -19.75 -11.50 30.00
CA VAL A 773 -19.21 -10.22 30.50
C VAL A 773 -17.74 -10.06 30.08
N VAL A 774 -16.93 -11.12 30.15
CA VAL A 774 -15.54 -11.09 29.66
C VAL A 774 -15.49 -10.82 28.16
N LEU A 775 -16.27 -11.56 27.38
CA LEU A 775 -16.34 -11.36 25.93
C LEU A 775 -16.81 -9.95 25.58
N LEU A 776 -17.86 -9.45 26.25
CA LEU A 776 -18.37 -8.10 26.06
C LEU A 776 -17.32 -7.03 26.40
N ALA A 777 -16.57 -7.20 27.50
CA ALA A 777 -15.49 -6.27 27.85
C ALA A 777 -14.37 -6.29 26.81
N GLY A 778 -14.08 -7.47 26.23
CA GLY A 778 -13.21 -7.61 25.07
C GLY A 778 -13.68 -6.78 23.86
N GLU A 779 -14.97 -6.87 23.52
CA GLU A 779 -15.56 -6.10 22.42
C GLU A 779 -15.61 -4.57 22.70
N VAL A 780 -15.76 -4.16 23.97
CA VAL A 780 -15.68 -2.73 24.35
C VAL A 780 -14.26 -2.20 24.20
N GLY A 781 -13.26 -2.99 24.62
CA GLY A 781 -11.84 -2.63 24.51
C GLY A 781 -11.41 -1.43 25.36
N GLY A 782 -10.13 -1.06 25.23
CA GLY A 782 -9.54 0.12 25.87
C GLY A 782 -9.18 -0.03 27.35
N PRO A 783 -8.56 1.00 27.96
CA PRO A 783 -8.03 0.94 29.33
C PRO A 783 -9.09 0.69 30.41
N GLU A 784 -10.32 1.16 30.20
CA GLU A 784 -11.44 0.91 31.10
C GLU A 784 -11.81 -0.58 31.13
N ALA A 785 -11.77 -1.27 29.99
CA ALA A 785 -12.00 -2.71 29.93
C ALA A 785 -10.87 -3.49 30.59
N VAL A 786 -9.60 -3.07 30.45
CA VAL A 786 -8.47 -3.66 31.20
C VAL A 786 -8.72 -3.54 32.70
N ARG A 787 -9.05 -2.34 33.20
CA ARG A 787 -9.34 -2.10 34.63
C ARG A 787 -10.53 -2.91 35.13
N PHE A 788 -11.56 -3.06 34.31
CA PHE A 788 -12.74 -3.87 34.63
C PHE A 788 -12.38 -5.36 34.73
N LEU A 789 -11.63 -5.90 33.76
CA LEU A 789 -11.21 -7.30 33.72
C LEU A 789 -10.15 -7.63 34.80
N ALA A 790 -9.29 -6.69 35.17
CA ALA A 790 -8.30 -6.87 36.24
C ALA A 790 -8.96 -7.15 37.60
N ARG A 791 -10.22 -6.73 37.81
CA ARG A 791 -11.01 -6.96 39.03
C ARG A 791 -11.59 -8.37 39.14
N ILE A 792 -11.41 -9.24 38.13
CA ILE A 792 -11.84 -10.64 38.21
C ILE A 792 -11.14 -11.32 39.40
N PRO A 793 -11.90 -11.94 40.32
CA PRO A 793 -11.34 -12.69 41.45
C PRO A 793 -10.30 -13.71 40.98
N ARG A 794 -9.15 -13.79 41.67
CA ARG A 794 -8.03 -14.63 41.25
C ARG A 794 -8.42 -16.10 41.13
N GLU A 795 -9.37 -16.56 41.94
CA GLU A 795 -9.85 -17.95 41.95
C GLU A 795 -10.66 -18.31 40.69
N LEU A 796 -11.23 -17.31 39.99
CA LEU A 796 -12.04 -17.50 38.79
C LEU A 796 -11.23 -17.36 37.50
N ARG A 797 -10.06 -16.73 37.53
CA ARG A 797 -9.21 -16.53 36.34
C ARG A 797 -8.88 -17.85 35.62
N PRO A 798 -8.51 -18.95 36.31
CA PRO A 798 -8.27 -20.23 35.63
C PRO A 798 -9.49 -20.78 34.88
N GLN A 799 -10.70 -20.57 35.42
CA GLN A 799 -11.95 -21.03 34.79
C GLN A 799 -12.31 -20.20 33.54
N LEU A 800 -11.81 -18.96 33.47
CA LEU A 800 -12.05 -18.02 32.37
C LEU A 800 -10.84 -17.87 31.43
N ALA A 801 -9.76 -18.62 31.66
CA ALA A 801 -8.47 -18.41 31.00
C ALA A 801 -8.57 -18.41 29.47
N MET A 802 -9.32 -19.36 28.90
CA MET A 802 -9.56 -19.44 27.45
C MET A 802 -10.18 -18.15 26.89
N TYR A 803 -11.16 -17.58 27.60
CA TYR A 803 -11.87 -16.37 27.16
C TYR A 803 -11.02 -15.10 27.37
N LEU A 804 -10.25 -15.03 28.46
CA LEU A 804 -9.33 -13.92 28.71
C LEU A 804 -8.22 -13.85 27.65
N VAL A 805 -7.67 -15.00 27.27
CA VAL A 805 -6.70 -15.09 26.17
C VAL A 805 -7.35 -14.75 24.83
N GLN A 806 -8.58 -15.20 24.58
CA GLN A 806 -9.30 -14.91 23.33
C GLN A 806 -9.52 -13.41 23.10
N VAL A 807 -9.82 -12.63 24.15
CA VAL A 807 -10.08 -11.19 24.02
C VAL A 807 -8.80 -10.35 23.97
N TRP A 808 -7.63 -10.90 24.34
CA TRP A 808 -6.36 -10.17 24.35
C TRP A 808 -6.00 -9.53 23.00
N LYS A 809 -6.40 -10.14 21.87
CA LYS A 809 -6.22 -9.57 20.53
C LYS A 809 -6.77 -8.13 20.35
N GLY A 810 -7.74 -7.73 21.19
CA GLY A 810 -8.33 -6.39 21.19
C GLY A 810 -7.55 -5.35 22.00
N PHE A 811 -6.48 -5.74 22.69
CA PHE A 811 -5.72 -4.89 23.61
C PHE A 811 -4.25 -4.83 23.20
N PRO A 812 -3.83 -3.77 22.47
CA PRO A 812 -2.42 -3.58 22.15
C PRO A 812 -1.60 -3.22 23.40
N GLY A 813 -0.32 -3.58 23.39
CA GLY A 813 0.63 -3.25 24.46
C GLY A 813 0.71 -4.26 25.61
N THR A 814 1.47 -3.90 26.64
CA THR A 814 1.81 -4.75 27.80
C THR A 814 0.81 -4.69 28.95
N GLU A 815 -0.05 -3.67 29.01
CA GLU A 815 -0.96 -3.45 30.15
C GLU A 815 -1.92 -4.61 30.40
N TYR A 816 -2.53 -5.15 29.33
CA TYR A 816 -3.48 -6.25 29.43
C TYR A 816 -2.85 -7.53 30.02
N PRO A 817 -1.74 -8.06 29.46
CA PRO A 817 -1.11 -9.24 30.03
C PRO A 817 -0.58 -8.99 31.45
N SER A 818 -0.04 -7.81 31.76
CA SER A 818 0.49 -7.51 33.10
C SER A 818 -0.57 -7.34 34.20
N GLU A 819 -1.79 -6.97 33.85
CA GLU A 819 -2.87 -6.71 34.83
C GLU A 819 -3.88 -7.87 34.90
N VAL A 820 -4.19 -8.48 33.74
CA VAL A 820 -5.28 -9.46 33.59
C VAL A 820 -4.76 -10.89 33.50
N LEU A 821 -3.74 -11.13 32.67
CA LEU A 821 -3.17 -12.47 32.44
C LEU A 821 -1.99 -12.81 33.34
N VAL A 822 -1.59 -11.89 34.22
CA VAL A 822 -0.43 -12.07 35.09
C VAL A 822 -0.53 -13.33 35.93
N ASP A 823 0.53 -14.13 35.90
CA ASP A 823 0.67 -15.43 36.57
C ASP A 823 -0.46 -16.44 36.24
N LEU A 824 -1.19 -16.25 35.12
CA LEU A 824 -2.28 -17.13 34.73
C LEU A 824 -1.73 -18.32 33.94
N ASP A 825 -1.97 -19.53 34.43
CA ASP A 825 -1.71 -20.75 33.68
C ASP A 825 -2.77 -20.93 32.57
N VAL A 826 -2.29 -21.13 31.35
CA VAL A 826 -3.11 -21.19 30.13
C VAL A 826 -2.93 -22.53 29.45
N GLY A 827 -4.04 -23.23 29.19
CA GLY A 827 -4.00 -24.49 28.44
C GLY A 827 -3.61 -24.30 26.96
N LEU A 828 -4.15 -23.28 26.30
CA LEU A 828 -3.89 -22.98 24.89
C LEU A 828 -3.71 -21.46 24.69
N LEU A 829 -2.52 -21.05 24.25
CA LEU A 829 -2.21 -19.67 23.91
C LEU A 829 -2.02 -19.55 22.40
N ARG A 830 -2.81 -18.69 21.75
CA ARG A 830 -2.69 -18.40 20.32
C ARG A 830 -2.14 -17.00 20.12
N ILE A 831 -0.98 -16.90 19.49
CA ILE A 831 -0.29 -15.66 19.14
C ILE A 831 -0.59 -15.32 17.69
N THR A 832 -1.10 -14.10 17.47
CA THR A 832 -1.54 -13.59 16.16
C THR A 832 -0.73 -12.39 15.67
N SER A 833 0.12 -11.80 16.51
CA SER A 833 1.10 -10.78 16.13
C SER A 833 2.42 -11.00 16.88
N ALA A 834 3.54 -10.53 16.32
CA ALA A 834 4.85 -10.66 16.96
C ALA A 834 4.91 -9.95 18.32
N GLU A 835 4.31 -8.77 18.43
CA GLU A 835 4.21 -8.01 19.67
C GLU A 835 3.52 -8.77 20.80
N GLN A 836 2.52 -9.63 20.50
CA GLN A 836 1.88 -10.43 21.54
C GLN A 836 2.88 -11.40 22.19
N LEU A 837 3.82 -11.96 21.43
CA LEU A 837 4.85 -12.83 21.99
C LEU A 837 5.75 -12.05 22.97
N ASP A 838 6.14 -10.83 22.61
CA ASP A 838 6.98 -9.97 23.45
C ASP A 838 6.23 -9.48 24.71
N HIS A 839 4.94 -9.16 24.57
CA HIS A 839 4.11 -8.70 25.69
C HIS A 839 3.64 -9.84 26.61
N GLY A 840 3.70 -11.10 26.15
CA GLY A 840 3.21 -12.28 26.86
C GLY A 840 4.06 -12.73 28.05
N GLN A 841 5.18 -12.08 28.32
CA GLN A 841 6.15 -12.47 29.36
C GLN A 841 5.57 -12.52 30.79
N ALA A 842 4.46 -11.82 31.05
CA ALA A 842 3.80 -11.83 32.35
C ALA A 842 2.88 -13.05 32.59
N ILE A 843 2.63 -13.86 31.55
CA ILE A 843 1.75 -15.03 31.62
C ILE A 843 2.41 -16.14 32.44
N GLY A 844 1.60 -16.99 33.09
CA GLY A 844 2.08 -18.18 33.81
C GLY A 844 2.54 -19.29 32.86
N GLN A 845 2.27 -20.54 33.24
CA GLN A 845 2.60 -21.70 32.41
C GLN A 845 1.66 -21.79 31.20
N VAL A 846 2.19 -22.18 30.03
CA VAL A 846 1.41 -22.34 28.81
C VAL A 846 1.52 -23.78 28.34
N SER A 847 0.45 -24.58 28.39
CA SER A 847 0.55 -25.99 27.99
C SER A 847 0.74 -26.15 26.47
N SER A 848 -0.01 -25.38 25.68
CA SER A 848 0.06 -25.41 24.23
C SER A 848 0.18 -24.00 23.64
N LEU A 849 1.19 -23.76 22.79
CA LEU A 849 1.44 -22.49 22.12
C LEU A 849 1.17 -22.61 20.61
N VAL A 850 0.36 -21.72 20.06
CA VAL A 850 0.05 -21.64 18.62
C VAL A 850 0.56 -20.33 18.04
N LEU A 851 1.52 -20.41 17.14
CA LEU A 851 2.11 -19.27 16.43
C LEU A 851 1.47 -19.15 15.05
N ALA A 852 0.54 -18.20 14.91
CA ALA A 852 -0.21 -17.95 13.68
C ALA A 852 0.35 -16.77 12.84
N THR A 853 1.53 -16.24 13.20
CA THR A 853 2.18 -15.09 12.57
C THR A 853 3.69 -15.32 12.44
N ALA A 854 4.37 -14.48 11.65
CA ALA A 854 5.82 -14.53 11.49
C ALA A 854 6.53 -14.08 12.78
N VAL A 855 7.26 -15.00 13.42
CA VAL A 855 8.12 -14.74 14.58
C VAL A 855 9.47 -15.44 14.41
N SER A 856 10.52 -14.93 15.05
CA SER A 856 11.83 -15.59 15.01
C SER A 856 11.79 -16.91 15.82
N ALA A 857 12.58 -17.89 15.39
CA ALA A 857 12.69 -19.17 16.08
C ALA A 857 13.27 -18.98 17.50
N GLU A 858 14.16 -18.01 17.68
CA GLU A 858 14.78 -17.66 18.96
C GLU A 858 13.76 -17.08 19.94
N ALA A 859 12.88 -16.19 19.49
CA ALA A 859 11.83 -15.61 20.35
C ALA A 859 10.79 -16.66 20.75
N ALA A 860 10.39 -17.52 19.80
CA ALA A 860 9.50 -18.64 20.08
C ALA A 860 10.12 -19.63 21.08
N ALA A 861 11.41 -19.94 20.92
CA ALA A 861 12.15 -20.82 21.82
C ALA A 861 12.30 -20.25 23.23
N ALA A 862 12.65 -18.97 23.34
CA ALA A 862 12.75 -18.27 24.63
C ALA A 862 11.41 -18.33 25.36
N PHE A 863 10.33 -17.93 24.69
CA PHE A 863 8.98 -17.99 25.26
C PHE A 863 8.58 -19.41 25.68
N ALA A 864 8.84 -20.42 24.83
CA ALA A 864 8.50 -21.81 25.14
C ALA A 864 9.23 -22.34 26.39
N ASN A 865 10.48 -21.93 26.60
CA ASN A 865 11.24 -22.28 27.80
C ASN A 865 10.76 -21.52 29.04
N ASP A 866 10.57 -20.20 28.92
CA ASP A 866 10.18 -19.33 30.04
C ASP A 866 8.78 -19.71 30.59
N HIS A 867 7.90 -20.22 29.73
CA HIS A 867 6.52 -20.59 30.08
C HIS A 867 6.26 -22.11 30.12
N SER A 868 7.31 -22.95 30.08
CA SER A 868 7.27 -24.42 30.06
C SER A 868 6.26 -25.03 29.06
N VAL A 869 6.32 -24.58 27.82
CA VAL A 869 5.44 -25.08 26.75
C VAL A 869 5.71 -26.54 26.44
N HIS A 870 4.66 -27.37 26.47
CA HIS A 870 4.75 -28.81 26.12
C HIS A 870 4.40 -29.08 24.67
N THR A 871 3.43 -28.35 24.12
CA THR A 871 3.00 -28.51 22.73
C THR A 871 3.18 -27.21 21.96
N LEU A 872 3.97 -27.23 20.88
CA LEU A 872 4.22 -26.08 20.01
C LEU A 872 3.61 -26.29 18.62
N TYR A 873 2.78 -25.34 18.17
CA TYR A 873 2.19 -25.31 16.83
C TYR A 873 2.75 -24.14 16.02
N LEU A 874 3.39 -24.46 14.90
CA LEU A 874 3.95 -23.51 13.94
C LEU A 874 3.07 -23.45 12.69
N GLY A 875 2.35 -22.34 12.50
CA GLY A 875 1.52 -22.10 11.32
C GLY A 875 2.34 -21.67 10.09
N GLU A 876 1.72 -21.72 8.91
CA GLU A 876 2.38 -21.45 7.62
C GLU A 876 3.01 -20.05 7.53
N GLU A 877 2.38 -19.03 8.12
CA GLU A 877 2.94 -17.67 8.18
C GLU A 877 4.20 -17.56 9.02
N ALA A 878 4.31 -18.35 10.10
CA ALA A 878 5.53 -18.42 10.90
C ALA A 878 6.73 -18.93 10.08
N LEU A 879 6.46 -19.64 8.97
CA LEU A 879 7.46 -20.34 8.16
C LEU A 879 7.86 -19.60 6.87
N ARG A 880 7.17 -18.51 6.49
CA ARG A 880 7.39 -17.82 5.18
C ARG A 880 8.81 -17.31 4.97
N ASN A 881 9.54 -16.99 6.03
CA ASN A 881 10.91 -16.48 5.96
C ASN A 881 11.99 -17.56 6.04
N ARG A 882 11.63 -18.86 5.97
CA ARG A 882 12.56 -20.00 6.16
C ARG A 882 13.47 -19.83 7.38
N PRO A 883 12.92 -19.60 8.59
CA PRO A 883 13.75 -19.39 9.77
C PRO A 883 14.64 -20.61 10.03
N SER A 884 15.89 -20.38 10.43
CA SER A 884 16.75 -21.44 10.92
C SER A 884 16.21 -21.93 12.27
N PHE A 885 15.76 -23.18 12.32
CA PHE A 885 15.27 -23.79 13.57
C PHE A 885 16.39 -24.21 14.53
N ALA A 886 17.62 -23.73 14.32
CA ALA A 886 18.72 -23.95 15.27
C ALA A 886 18.34 -23.47 16.69
N GLY A 887 17.58 -22.37 16.81
CA GLY A 887 17.10 -21.87 18.10
C GLY A 887 16.13 -22.80 18.84
N LEU A 888 15.35 -23.63 18.13
CA LEU A 888 14.43 -24.59 18.77
C LEU A 888 15.15 -25.76 19.46
N SER A 889 16.39 -26.06 19.07
CA SER A 889 17.20 -27.10 19.74
C SER A 889 17.55 -26.77 21.21
N ALA A 890 17.33 -25.51 21.62
CA ALA A 890 17.47 -25.06 22.99
C ALA A 890 16.19 -25.23 23.82
N VAL A 891 15.11 -25.77 23.25
CA VAL A 891 13.80 -25.87 23.93
C VAL A 891 13.64 -27.25 24.57
N HIS A 892 13.91 -27.34 25.87
CA HIS A 892 13.88 -28.63 26.58
C HIS A 892 12.50 -28.99 27.16
N THR A 893 11.52 -28.10 27.03
CA THR A 893 10.18 -28.23 27.61
C THR A 893 9.14 -28.81 26.63
N VAL A 894 9.38 -28.66 25.32
CA VAL A 894 8.45 -29.06 24.26
C VAL A 894 8.60 -30.55 23.97
N SER A 895 7.57 -31.32 24.32
CA SER A 895 7.48 -32.75 24.03
C SER A 895 6.76 -33.05 22.70
N GLU A 896 5.93 -32.11 22.24
CA GLU A 896 5.11 -32.26 21.02
C GLU A 896 5.28 -31.06 20.09
N LEU A 897 5.67 -31.32 18.84
CA LEU A 897 5.84 -30.28 17.83
C LEU A 897 4.92 -30.53 16.63
N PHE A 898 4.13 -29.51 16.29
CA PHE A 898 3.27 -29.47 15.12
C PHE A 898 3.75 -28.37 14.18
N PHE A 899 4.00 -28.68 12.91
CA PHE A 899 4.38 -27.66 11.93
C PHE A 899 3.75 -27.91 10.56
N GLY A 900 3.43 -26.83 9.83
CA GLY A 900 2.96 -26.95 8.46
C GLY A 900 3.27 -25.74 7.56
N GLY A 901 3.98 -25.98 6.46
CA GLY A 901 4.31 -24.98 5.44
C GLY A 901 5.44 -25.42 4.49
N PRO A 902 5.63 -24.72 3.35
CA PRO A 902 6.64 -25.06 2.34
C PRO A 902 8.11 -25.07 2.79
N GLY A 903 8.88 -26.08 2.34
CA GLY A 903 10.34 -25.97 2.22
C GLY A 903 11.14 -26.00 3.52
N LEU A 904 10.65 -26.72 4.53
CA LEU A 904 11.33 -26.87 5.82
C LEU A 904 12.49 -27.88 5.72
N ALA A 905 13.71 -27.46 6.07
CA ALA A 905 14.83 -28.36 6.32
C ALA A 905 15.01 -28.48 7.85
N LEU A 906 14.52 -29.57 8.44
CA LEU A 906 14.72 -29.89 9.87
C LEU A 906 16.18 -30.26 10.22
N GLY A 907 17.12 -30.13 9.26
CA GLY A 907 18.51 -30.60 9.32
C GLY A 907 19.33 -30.17 10.55
N ASN A 908 18.92 -29.11 11.26
CA ASN A 908 19.61 -28.59 12.44
C ASN A 908 18.99 -29.03 13.79
N MET A 909 17.87 -29.77 13.82
CA MET A 909 17.22 -30.25 15.06
C MET A 909 17.84 -31.54 15.64
N THR A 910 19.03 -31.93 15.19
CA THR A 910 19.56 -33.31 15.31
C THR A 910 19.88 -33.81 16.72
N ARG A 911 19.57 -33.05 17.79
CA ARG A 911 19.95 -33.42 19.17
C ARG A 911 19.02 -32.92 20.28
N ASP A 912 17.72 -32.75 20.04
CA ASP A 912 16.81 -32.42 21.14
C ASP A 912 16.38 -33.69 21.92
N PRO A 913 16.77 -33.87 23.20
CA PRO A 913 16.41 -35.04 24.00
C PRO A 913 14.95 -35.02 24.50
N ALA A 914 14.22 -33.91 24.39
CA ALA A 914 12.88 -33.76 24.98
C ALA A 914 11.72 -34.06 24.01
N LEU A 915 11.95 -33.95 22.70
CA LEU A 915 10.90 -34.12 21.68
C LEU A 915 10.51 -35.60 21.53
N ALA A 916 9.29 -35.94 21.97
CA ALA A 916 8.74 -37.29 21.88
C ALA A 916 7.79 -37.47 20.69
N SER A 917 7.04 -36.41 20.33
CA SER A 917 6.01 -36.46 19.30
C SER A 917 6.23 -35.39 18.23
N LEU A 918 6.11 -35.77 16.96
CA LEU A 918 6.26 -34.88 15.81
C LEU A 918 5.08 -35.03 14.83
N TRP A 919 4.46 -33.91 14.46
CA TRP A 919 3.35 -33.88 13.50
C TRP A 919 3.65 -32.92 12.35
N THR A 920 3.54 -33.40 11.11
CA THR A 920 3.88 -32.65 9.90
C THR A 920 2.64 -32.45 9.01
N ALA A 921 2.38 -31.21 8.63
CA ALA A 921 1.36 -30.84 7.66
C ALA A 921 1.98 -30.17 6.43
N HIS A 922 2.28 -30.96 5.39
CA HIS A 922 2.84 -30.46 4.13
C HIS A 922 1.92 -30.76 2.96
N SER A 923 1.82 -29.81 2.02
CA SER A 923 1.13 -30.02 0.74
C SER A 923 2.05 -30.73 -0.26
N ARG A 924 1.46 -31.53 -1.16
CA ARG A 924 2.18 -32.39 -2.12
C ARG A 924 3.06 -31.63 -3.13
N GLU A 925 2.90 -30.32 -3.25
CA GLU A 925 3.48 -29.55 -4.36
C GLU A 925 4.96 -29.21 -4.16
N LEU A 926 5.51 -29.37 -2.95
CA LEU A 926 6.87 -28.93 -2.64
C LEU A 926 7.70 -30.03 -1.94
N PRO A 927 8.91 -30.34 -2.46
CA PRO A 927 9.80 -31.32 -1.86
C PRO A 927 10.26 -30.88 -0.45
N PHE A 928 10.40 -31.85 0.46
CA PHE A 928 10.89 -31.61 1.82
C PHE A 928 11.69 -32.81 2.35
N THR A 929 12.63 -32.50 3.24
CA THR A 929 13.57 -33.47 3.82
C THR A 929 13.53 -33.40 5.34
N THR A 930 13.63 -34.55 6.01
CA THR A 930 13.61 -34.64 7.48
C THR A 930 14.73 -35.56 7.97
N PRO A 931 15.69 -35.07 8.79
CA PRO A 931 16.70 -35.94 9.37
C PRO A 931 16.03 -36.92 10.34
N ALA A 932 16.62 -38.10 10.52
CA ALA A 932 16.16 -39.03 11.53
C ALA A 932 16.34 -38.45 12.94
N LEU A 933 15.29 -38.55 13.77
CA LEU A 933 15.30 -38.07 15.16
C LEU A 933 15.16 -39.27 16.12
N PRO A 934 16.27 -39.74 16.75
CA PRO A 934 16.24 -40.93 17.59
C PRO A 934 15.37 -40.82 18.86
N SER A 935 15.11 -39.59 19.34
CA SER A 935 14.30 -39.31 20.53
C SER A 935 12.78 -39.39 20.29
N VAL A 936 12.34 -39.26 19.04
CA VAL A 936 10.92 -39.25 18.69
C VAL A 936 10.35 -40.67 18.73
N THR A 937 9.33 -40.87 19.55
CA THR A 937 8.61 -42.14 19.68
C THR A 937 7.33 -42.17 18.84
N ASP A 938 6.78 -41.00 18.53
CA ASP A 938 5.49 -40.82 17.87
C ASP A 938 5.63 -39.83 16.71
N LEU A 939 5.49 -40.32 15.47
CA LEU A 939 5.58 -39.48 14.26
C LEU A 939 4.26 -39.51 13.50
N SER A 940 3.82 -38.37 12.99
CA SER A 940 2.64 -38.27 12.15
C SER A 940 2.91 -37.43 10.90
N LEU A 941 2.60 -38.01 9.74
CA LEU A 941 2.93 -37.46 8.44
C LEU A 941 1.68 -37.27 7.59
N ILE A 942 1.55 -36.12 6.94
CA ILE A 942 0.55 -35.89 5.87
C ILE A 942 1.14 -36.13 4.48
N ALA A 943 2.46 -35.97 4.32
CA ALA A 943 3.23 -36.34 3.12
C ALA A 943 4.52 -37.06 3.53
N MET A 944 5.07 -37.92 2.67
CA MET A 944 6.34 -38.60 2.93
C MET A 944 7.53 -37.69 2.60
N PRO A 945 8.57 -37.61 3.45
CA PRO A 945 9.81 -36.92 3.13
C PRO A 945 10.52 -37.55 1.91
N ASP A 946 11.20 -36.72 1.12
CA ASP A 946 11.93 -37.17 -0.07
C ASP A 946 13.17 -38.01 0.28
N ASP A 947 13.82 -37.71 1.42
CA ASP A 947 14.99 -38.39 1.95
C ASP A 947 14.64 -39.57 2.89
N TRP A 948 13.36 -39.95 2.97
CA TRP A 948 12.90 -40.99 3.90
C TRP A 948 13.70 -42.29 3.81
N ALA A 949 13.98 -42.77 2.60
CA ALA A 949 14.71 -44.03 2.39
C ALA A 949 16.15 -43.97 2.93
N GLU A 950 16.78 -42.80 2.91
CA GLU A 950 18.14 -42.61 3.42
C GLU A 950 18.17 -42.49 4.95
N GLN A 951 17.08 -41.97 5.53
CA GLN A 951 16.99 -41.64 6.96
C GLN A 951 16.25 -42.71 7.79
N ALA A 952 15.47 -43.60 7.17
CA ALA A 952 14.58 -44.54 7.88
C ALA A 952 15.28 -45.34 8.99
N ALA A 953 16.48 -45.85 8.72
CA ALA A 953 17.25 -46.63 9.69
C ALA A 953 17.70 -45.84 10.93
N GLY A 954 17.73 -44.50 10.85
CA GLY A 954 18.09 -43.61 11.96
C GLY A 954 16.96 -43.40 12.98
N TRP A 955 15.72 -43.78 12.67
CA TRP A 955 14.56 -43.64 13.56
C TRP A 955 14.50 -44.77 14.59
N THR A 956 15.54 -44.87 15.42
CA THR A 956 15.71 -46.00 16.36
C THR A 956 14.73 -45.98 17.54
N GLY A 957 14.12 -44.83 17.86
CA GLY A 957 13.13 -44.69 18.93
C GLY A 957 11.67 -44.72 18.47
N LEU A 958 11.42 -44.70 17.16
CA LEU A 958 10.07 -44.53 16.62
C LEU A 958 9.22 -45.79 16.80
N THR A 959 8.20 -45.70 17.66
CA THR A 959 7.31 -46.81 18.00
C THR A 959 5.92 -46.67 17.41
N HIS A 960 5.44 -45.44 17.22
CA HIS A 960 4.13 -45.11 16.66
C HIS A 960 4.28 -44.24 15.41
N LEU A 961 3.63 -44.62 14.33
CA LEU A 961 3.62 -43.85 13.08
C LEU A 961 2.20 -43.64 12.55
N GLY A 962 1.79 -42.40 12.42
CA GLY A 962 0.57 -41.96 11.77
C GLY A 962 0.83 -41.53 10.32
N LEU A 963 0.13 -42.13 9.38
CA LEU A 963 0.16 -41.77 7.96
C LEU A 963 -1.21 -41.23 7.56
N PHE A 964 -1.30 -39.93 7.34
CA PHE A 964 -2.52 -39.20 7.02
C PHE A 964 -2.52 -38.74 5.57
N GLY A 965 -3.71 -38.64 4.96
CA GLY A 965 -3.89 -38.12 3.61
C GLY A 965 -3.03 -38.85 2.58
N TRP A 966 -2.01 -38.17 2.08
CA TRP A 966 -1.14 -38.63 1.01
C TRP A 966 0.00 -39.52 1.51
N ALA A 967 0.45 -39.32 2.76
CA ALA A 967 1.46 -40.16 3.39
C ALA A 967 1.01 -41.63 3.51
N ALA A 968 -0.29 -41.89 3.50
CA ALA A 968 -0.85 -43.24 3.49
C ALA A 968 -0.30 -44.09 2.33
N GLN A 969 0.07 -43.49 1.19
CA GLN A 969 0.66 -44.20 0.05
C GLN A 969 2.09 -44.70 0.32
N GLY A 970 2.78 -44.18 1.33
CA GLY A 970 4.16 -44.52 1.68
C GLY A 970 4.34 -45.77 2.54
N MET A 971 3.32 -46.62 2.68
CA MET A 971 3.36 -47.76 3.61
C MET A 971 4.38 -48.83 3.25
N ASP A 972 4.76 -48.92 1.97
CA ASP A 972 5.83 -49.78 1.50
C ASP A 972 7.20 -49.41 2.11
N ARG A 973 7.36 -48.15 2.52
CA ARG A 973 8.58 -47.60 3.14
C ARG A 973 8.71 -47.85 4.65
N LEU A 974 7.78 -48.60 5.25
CA LEU A 974 7.82 -48.92 6.69
C LEU A 974 8.83 -50.01 7.05
N ARG A 975 9.27 -50.81 6.07
CA ARG A 975 10.13 -51.99 6.28
C ARG A 975 11.43 -51.65 7.04
N ASP A 976 11.91 -50.43 6.89
CA ASP A 976 13.22 -49.99 7.34
C ASP A 976 13.21 -49.36 8.75
N LEU A 977 12.08 -49.41 9.47
CA LEU A 977 11.92 -48.83 10.82
C LEU A 977 12.10 -49.88 11.93
N PRO A 978 13.25 -49.89 12.66
CA PRO A 978 13.60 -51.01 13.53
C PRO A 978 12.73 -51.16 14.80
N ALA A 979 12.14 -50.08 15.30
CA ALA A 979 11.42 -50.03 16.58
C ALA A 979 9.89 -49.91 16.45
N LEU A 980 9.36 -49.91 15.22
CA LEU A 980 7.95 -49.62 14.96
C LEU A 980 7.03 -50.74 15.47
N THR A 981 6.09 -50.39 16.35
CA THR A 981 5.12 -51.34 16.95
C THR A 981 3.68 -51.00 16.62
N SER A 982 3.37 -49.73 16.35
CA SER A 982 2.01 -49.23 16.10
C SER A 982 1.96 -48.35 14.85
N VAL A 983 0.96 -48.59 13.99
CA VAL A 983 0.73 -47.81 12.78
C VAL A 983 -0.72 -47.33 12.74
N LEU A 984 -0.91 -46.04 12.52
CA LEU A 984 -2.21 -45.44 12.24
C LEU A 984 -2.22 -44.95 10.79
N VAL A 985 -3.29 -45.24 10.07
CA VAL A 985 -3.47 -44.85 8.67
C VAL A 985 -4.80 -44.16 8.52
N ALA A 986 -4.80 -42.97 7.94
CA ALA A 986 -6.01 -42.25 7.57
C ALA A 986 -5.87 -41.78 6.12
N SER A 987 -6.69 -42.31 5.21
CA SER A 987 -6.67 -41.89 3.80
C SER A 987 -8.04 -41.39 3.36
N GLU A 988 -8.02 -40.32 2.55
CA GLU A 988 -9.20 -39.78 1.86
C GLU A 988 -9.41 -40.43 0.47
N SER A 989 -8.44 -41.24 0.01
CA SER A 989 -8.41 -41.90 -1.30
C SER A 989 -8.45 -43.43 -1.17
N GLU A 990 -8.74 -44.14 -2.27
CA GLU A 990 -8.68 -45.60 -2.31
C GLU A 990 -7.30 -46.10 -1.89
N TYR A 991 -7.28 -46.93 -0.84
CA TYR A 991 -6.05 -47.38 -0.20
C TYR A 991 -6.07 -48.91 -0.02
N SER A 992 -4.99 -49.57 -0.43
CA SER A 992 -4.80 -51.01 -0.22
C SER A 992 -3.44 -51.27 0.43
N ILE A 993 -3.38 -52.31 1.24
CA ILE A 993 -2.15 -52.70 1.93
C ILE A 993 -1.14 -53.24 0.89
N PRO A 994 0.08 -52.69 0.79
CA PRO A 994 1.04 -53.12 -0.22
C PRO A 994 1.39 -54.60 -0.10
N ARG A 995 1.30 -55.33 -1.21
CA ARG A 995 1.59 -56.78 -1.26
C ARG A 995 3.01 -57.16 -0.84
N ASN A 996 3.96 -56.24 -1.05
CA ASN A 996 5.37 -56.45 -0.75
C ASN A 996 5.76 -55.95 0.64
N LEU A 997 4.86 -55.39 1.44
CA LEU A 997 5.19 -54.99 2.80
C LEU A 997 5.33 -56.24 3.69
N ALA A 998 6.35 -56.27 4.54
CA ALA A 998 6.52 -57.29 5.57
C ALA A 998 7.30 -56.65 6.73
N HIS A 999 6.60 -56.28 7.80
CA HIS A 999 7.21 -55.68 8.99
C HIS A 999 6.99 -56.56 10.22
N PRO A 1000 8.05 -57.15 10.81
CA PRO A 1000 7.90 -58.16 11.86
C PRO A 1000 7.55 -57.59 13.24
N GLY A 1001 7.75 -56.29 13.48
CA GLY A 1001 7.56 -55.66 14.80
C GLY A 1001 6.19 -55.04 15.07
N VAL A 1002 5.36 -54.83 14.05
CA VAL A 1002 4.08 -54.11 14.20
C VAL A 1002 3.03 -55.04 14.80
N THR A 1003 2.48 -54.64 15.93
CA THR A 1003 1.51 -55.38 16.73
C THR A 1003 0.13 -54.71 16.74
N HIS A 1004 0.09 -53.39 16.53
CA HIS A 1004 -1.13 -52.58 16.54
C HIS A 1004 -1.28 -51.83 15.22
N VAL A 1005 -2.45 -51.94 14.58
CA VAL A 1005 -2.78 -51.18 13.38
C VAL A 1005 -4.14 -50.51 13.57
N SER A 1006 -4.21 -49.20 13.31
CA SER A 1006 -5.45 -48.42 13.30
C SER A 1006 -5.70 -47.86 11.90
N VAL A 1007 -6.90 -48.05 11.37
CA VAL A 1007 -7.31 -47.51 10.07
C VAL A 1007 -8.50 -46.59 10.28
N ILE A 1008 -8.33 -45.31 9.95
CA ILE A 1008 -9.37 -44.29 9.94
C ILE A 1008 -9.84 -44.10 8.50
N CYS A 1009 -11.14 -44.23 8.28
CA CYS A 1009 -11.72 -44.10 6.97
C CYS A 1009 -12.47 -42.77 6.84
N CYS A 1010 -12.03 -41.91 5.92
CA CYS A 1010 -12.36 -40.48 5.89
C CYS A 1010 -13.31 -40.07 4.73
N ASP A 1011 -14.29 -40.91 4.36
CA ASP A 1011 -15.34 -40.66 3.34
C ASP A 1011 -15.01 -41.06 1.89
N ALA A 1012 -14.88 -42.36 1.63
CA ALA A 1012 -14.93 -42.85 0.26
C ALA A 1012 -15.66 -44.21 0.15
N SER A 1013 -16.42 -44.36 -0.94
CA SER A 1013 -17.43 -45.41 -1.15
C SER A 1013 -16.87 -46.77 -1.61
N TRP A 1014 -15.64 -47.11 -1.20
CA TRP A 1014 -14.92 -48.31 -1.64
C TRP A 1014 -14.68 -49.29 -0.49
N GLU A 1015 -14.49 -50.57 -0.81
CA GLU A 1015 -14.30 -51.66 0.15
C GLU A 1015 -12.86 -51.68 0.69
N LEU A 1016 -12.68 -51.63 2.01
CA LEU A 1016 -11.35 -51.70 2.62
C LEU A 1016 -10.73 -53.10 2.45
N ASP A 1017 -9.76 -53.25 1.55
CA ASP A 1017 -9.09 -54.52 1.31
C ASP A 1017 -8.06 -54.84 2.41
N LEU A 1018 -8.44 -55.76 3.32
CA LEU A 1018 -7.61 -56.25 4.42
C LEU A 1018 -6.90 -57.58 4.10
N THR A 1019 -7.00 -58.09 2.86
CA THR A 1019 -6.52 -59.43 2.48
C THR A 1019 -5.03 -59.64 2.74
N HIS A 1020 -4.23 -58.58 2.62
CA HIS A 1020 -2.78 -58.62 2.80
C HIS A 1020 -2.29 -58.14 4.18
N LEU A 1021 -3.20 -57.80 5.10
CA LEU A 1021 -2.83 -57.24 6.41
C LEU A 1021 -1.95 -58.19 7.22
N THR A 1022 -2.30 -59.47 7.25
CA THR A 1022 -1.60 -60.49 8.06
C THR A 1022 -0.26 -60.90 7.47
N THR A 1023 -0.11 -60.79 6.15
CA THR A 1023 1.19 -60.95 5.47
C THR A 1023 2.06 -59.73 5.67
N ALA A 1024 1.48 -58.54 5.68
CA ALA A 1024 2.19 -57.28 5.90
C ALA A 1024 2.68 -57.13 7.34
N PHE A 1025 1.89 -57.58 8.32
CA PHE A 1025 2.22 -57.49 9.75
C PHE A 1025 2.10 -58.86 10.44
N PRO A 1026 3.13 -59.71 10.34
CA PRO A 1026 3.12 -61.07 10.89
C PRO A 1026 3.10 -61.16 12.41
N ALA A 1027 3.16 -60.04 13.15
CA ALA A 1027 3.06 -59.98 14.61
C ALA A 1027 1.77 -59.32 15.10
N LEU A 1028 0.84 -58.97 14.21
CA LEU A 1028 -0.38 -58.23 14.55
C LEU A 1028 -1.21 -58.91 15.65
N THR A 1029 -1.52 -58.15 16.70
CA THR A 1029 -2.37 -58.54 17.84
C THR A 1029 -3.61 -57.69 17.96
N GLU A 1030 -3.61 -56.45 17.46
CA GLU A 1030 -4.79 -55.57 17.50
C GLU A 1030 -4.99 -54.83 16.17
N LEU A 1031 -6.22 -54.85 15.67
CA LEU A 1031 -6.68 -54.04 14.55
C LEU A 1031 -7.85 -53.17 15.01
N VAL A 1032 -7.74 -51.86 14.82
CA VAL A 1032 -8.81 -50.89 15.04
C VAL A 1032 -9.24 -50.31 13.70
N VAL A 1033 -10.54 -50.35 13.39
CA VAL A 1033 -11.11 -49.69 12.22
C VAL A 1033 -12.09 -48.63 12.71
N ILE A 1034 -11.87 -47.39 12.32
CA ILE A 1034 -12.64 -46.22 12.71
C ILE A 1034 -13.31 -45.65 11.46
N THR A 1035 -14.63 -45.48 11.49
CA THR A 1035 -15.41 -44.86 10.43
C THR A 1035 -16.37 -43.82 11.01
N ARG A 1036 -16.85 -42.91 10.16
CA ARG A 1036 -18.01 -42.06 10.50
C ARG A 1036 -19.30 -42.88 10.50
N PHE A 1037 -20.25 -42.48 11.35
CA PHE A 1037 -21.56 -43.15 11.46
C PHE A 1037 -22.38 -43.10 10.16
N ASP A 1038 -22.20 -42.07 9.35
CA ASP A 1038 -22.88 -41.84 8.07
C ASP A 1038 -22.13 -42.38 6.84
N SER A 1039 -20.93 -42.95 7.03
CA SER A 1039 -20.14 -43.56 5.95
C SER A 1039 -20.86 -44.76 5.32
N ARG A 1040 -20.75 -44.95 4.01
CA ARG A 1040 -21.29 -46.12 3.29
C ARG A 1040 -20.27 -47.25 3.08
N GLN A 1041 -19.11 -47.14 3.72
CA GLN A 1041 -18.01 -48.07 3.49
C GLN A 1041 -18.31 -49.47 4.05
N ILE A 1042 -17.96 -50.50 3.27
CA ILE A 1042 -18.03 -51.91 3.67
C ILE A 1042 -16.63 -52.35 4.13
N VAL A 1043 -16.57 -53.06 5.26
CA VAL A 1043 -15.34 -53.64 5.81
C VAL A 1043 -15.49 -55.16 5.81
N ASP A 1044 -14.70 -55.85 4.99
CA ASP A 1044 -14.63 -57.31 4.97
C ASP A 1044 -13.49 -57.82 5.86
N VAL A 1045 -13.86 -58.48 6.96
CA VAL A 1045 -12.92 -59.07 7.92
C VAL A 1045 -12.83 -60.59 7.82
N THR A 1046 -13.46 -61.20 6.80
CA THR A 1046 -13.53 -62.66 6.63
C THR A 1046 -12.13 -63.30 6.61
N SER A 1047 -11.18 -62.66 5.93
CA SER A 1047 -9.78 -63.12 5.82
C SER A 1047 -9.01 -63.10 7.15
N LEU A 1048 -9.49 -62.37 8.15
CA LEU A 1048 -8.81 -62.17 9.43
C LEU A 1048 -9.26 -63.15 10.52
N GLY A 1049 -10.39 -63.85 10.33
CA GLY A 1049 -10.97 -64.76 11.33
C GLY A 1049 -10.05 -65.92 11.75
N SER A 1050 -9.17 -66.38 10.85
CA SER A 1050 -8.21 -67.46 11.12
C SER A 1050 -7.05 -67.07 12.03
N VAL A 1051 -6.83 -65.78 12.30
CA VAL A 1051 -5.71 -65.30 13.13
C VAL A 1051 -6.10 -65.32 14.59
N THR A 1052 -5.81 -66.40 15.33
CA THR A 1052 -6.33 -66.63 16.69
C THR A 1052 -5.96 -65.58 17.74
N ARG A 1053 -4.84 -64.87 17.57
CA ARG A 1053 -4.35 -63.84 18.50
C ARG A 1053 -4.90 -62.42 18.26
N LEU A 1054 -5.61 -62.18 17.16
CA LEU A 1054 -6.03 -60.84 16.76
C LEU A 1054 -7.27 -60.37 17.54
N GLN A 1055 -7.18 -59.18 18.13
CA GLN A 1055 -8.29 -58.41 18.68
C GLN A 1055 -8.76 -57.40 17.62
N LEU A 1056 -10.05 -57.39 17.33
CA LEU A 1056 -10.67 -56.49 16.35
C LEU A 1056 -11.58 -55.49 17.06
N ARG A 1057 -11.32 -54.20 16.89
CA ARG A 1057 -12.19 -53.12 17.37
C ARG A 1057 -12.74 -52.33 16.18
N LEU A 1058 -14.06 -52.22 16.12
CA LEU A 1058 -14.79 -51.48 15.09
C LEU A 1058 -15.49 -50.30 15.76
N VAL A 1059 -15.12 -49.07 15.38
CA VAL A 1059 -15.66 -47.83 15.95
C VAL A 1059 -16.48 -47.10 14.89
N GLY A 1060 -17.70 -46.71 15.23
CA GLY A 1060 -18.65 -46.07 14.30
C GLY A 1060 -19.55 -47.07 13.54
N PHE A 1061 -19.64 -48.30 14.04
CA PHE A 1061 -20.51 -49.37 13.50
C PHE A 1061 -21.55 -49.79 14.53
N ALA A 1062 -22.78 -49.99 14.07
CA ALA A 1062 -23.85 -50.52 14.91
C ALA A 1062 -23.63 -52.02 15.28
N PRO A 1063 -24.29 -52.53 16.33
CA PRO A 1063 -24.20 -53.95 16.69
C PRO A 1063 -24.63 -54.93 15.58
N ASP A 1064 -25.54 -54.54 14.69
CA ASP A 1064 -26.03 -55.34 13.55
C ASP A 1064 -25.78 -54.62 12.20
N ASP A 1065 -24.59 -54.04 12.04
CA ASP A 1065 -24.27 -53.22 10.87
C ASP A 1065 -23.96 -54.06 9.63
N ASP A 1066 -24.81 -53.97 8.60
CA ASP A 1066 -24.67 -54.66 7.31
C ASP A 1066 -23.38 -54.27 6.55
N ARG A 1067 -22.69 -53.21 6.99
CA ARG A 1067 -21.39 -52.78 6.45
C ARG A 1067 -20.23 -53.71 6.85
N ILE A 1068 -20.40 -54.62 7.81
CA ILE A 1068 -19.33 -55.52 8.25
C ILE A 1068 -19.54 -56.93 7.70
N ARG A 1069 -18.65 -57.39 6.81
CA ARG A 1069 -18.67 -58.77 6.28
C ARG A 1069 -17.72 -59.69 7.07
N GLY A 1070 -18.14 -60.92 7.32
CA GLY A 1070 -17.29 -61.93 7.98
C GLY A 1070 -17.17 -61.81 9.49
N ALA A 1071 -18.00 -60.98 10.14
CA ALA A 1071 -17.91 -60.75 11.59
C ALA A 1071 -18.18 -62.01 12.43
N ASP A 1072 -18.96 -62.95 11.90
CA ASP A 1072 -19.26 -64.25 12.54
C ASP A 1072 -18.03 -65.14 12.68
N ALA A 1073 -16.96 -64.88 11.93
CA ALA A 1073 -15.69 -65.59 12.04
C ALA A 1073 -14.92 -65.26 13.33
N PHE A 1074 -15.37 -64.25 14.11
CA PHE A 1074 -14.73 -63.82 15.35
C PHE A 1074 -15.55 -64.21 16.59
N PRO A 1075 -14.93 -64.85 17.59
CA PRO A 1075 -15.56 -65.03 18.90
C PRO A 1075 -15.91 -63.68 19.55
N LYS A 1076 -17.01 -63.62 20.31
CA LYS A 1076 -17.50 -62.38 20.97
C LYS A 1076 -16.47 -61.66 21.86
N TYR A 1077 -15.49 -62.36 22.41
CA TYR A 1077 -14.42 -61.77 23.23
C TYR A 1077 -13.24 -61.19 22.42
N ARG A 1078 -13.24 -61.38 21.09
CA ARG A 1078 -12.21 -60.91 20.15
C ARG A 1078 -12.69 -59.79 19.22
N LEU A 1079 -13.97 -59.46 19.27
CA LEU A 1079 -14.59 -58.42 18.45
C LEU A 1079 -15.33 -57.44 19.37
N THR A 1080 -14.88 -56.19 19.38
CA THR A 1080 -15.57 -55.10 20.09
C THR A 1080 -16.14 -54.12 19.06
N ARG A 1081 -17.41 -53.75 19.20
CA ARG A 1081 -18.10 -52.74 18.37
C ARG A 1081 -18.48 -51.57 19.28
N ARG A 1082 -18.15 -50.33 18.90
CA ARG A 1082 -18.36 -49.15 19.74
C ARG A 1082 -18.85 -47.93 18.98
#